data_AF-A0AAD7MD31-F1
#
_entry.id   AF-A0AAD7MD31-F1
#
_cell.length_a   1.000
_cell.length_b   1.000
_cell.length_c   1.000
_cell.angle_alpha   90.00
_cell.angle_beta   90.00
_cell.angle_gamma   90.00
#
_symmetry.space_group_name_H-M   'P 1'
#
loop_
_entity.id
_entity.type
_entity.pdbx_description
1 polymer ?
#
loop_
_entity_poly.entity_id
_entity_poly.type
_entity_poly.pdbx_seq_one_letter_code
_entity_poly.pdbx_strand_id
1 'polypeptide(L)'
;MEDRKRKRAPAKPKPEKRVISAPGAIPTTRLVTITGKSKMSVEQKLVGAASRPPAPVSTPTDTLQPQEAENATPVDSEPETPMTQTAKLMAEYMGKFPDILRLWIAHKSGAGVGTSCYCGEGVRSSQCRDCFQYELSCEACWIKNHQNNPFHWAYIWNPELRFFVKHDISLLDGGSHIPTLGHYGKPCPNTSGNSVKMTIVEPNGVHATKLYFCGCAANPSIDSQFDQLMEAGFFPGSVKAPRTGFSFEIMRRFHLAGLESKTAALDFISCLRRLTDNATTAKVPDPYPAFLPAIRTYRYLKSVVRLGQAHGIDQLTPYRNKGSLLVKCVLCPEVGVNVSLDLPKPPLHLRHTLQQQMTLDGNFHTGHFAKNCDPRDVSLFDGKAHFAPDKEYRAYLQSIPVSKEKSTCTYLKAVNRQDKKKFKHQDVTGTINGQCSHVFVVATVDMYHSERFANTDAALARMVRKMGPDQLTDIKFRLAFDNIDKVATYDIACEYYAKLKERFRACPDLLDVADIIDRIRWGIPALHVTGHKSDCMYMFGTAYMDCVGHFHGETAEAYWPSANKLGGHARQANNGHRQDMLIDNANDWNWKKIVNIHVSLYDDLLSATKLFREKRTHFIGLSVSHREKLPEWQALLRPPEKVPSQKAIYDHMITNLENFETTEIPTNEVACFLKEGIKIQANQRKIVDALVKDAEHDLQGTKKEIATRRSKLTTELTKWRDVRDSIMTMPDVTELMGAPQVCEVECEKLWLPSDFTPEQRVALGSTMIALAEEEGKLREGEAYDLIRKLQTACKGLSALEDRKRLEKGQKSATAAGEQVLDARRRRDELIKAYNSVRQAMISLGTLLESTDPANDQFPVLTVKDTFMKSRRRERALGDSRRGDGMLYTRTGITAGSKISNAPAPDEGDGEDSEQELEEPEPKRSRPNTGGSVQMSTRTKRTPAQKRAEKDLNRTDPNPANKNGWLWELRRPSNMTDTEMRDWETEGDRVQWARAEGEMDRFQEQVEIKLAEFLRCLAAFDFNTRAWNHLGGMPDQKPGYAERANETAHMWARLTEQCREHLISAGFKFALEPDFNLVSYLEGEREKSDQCLRERGIIPRDKRAEAVLFAAARGEIKLPAAK
;
A
#
# COMPACT_ATOMS: atom_id res chain seq x y z
N MET A 1 26.43 67.50 22.84
CA MET A 1 27.05 67.63 21.50
C MET A 1 26.21 66.75 20.58
N GLU A 2 25.15 67.27 19.93
CA GLU A 2 25.09 68.22 18.78
C GLU A 2 25.30 67.54 17.41
N ASP A 3 24.47 67.74 16.36
CA ASP A 3 23.09 68.31 16.24
C ASP A 3 22.29 67.55 15.12
N ARG A 4 22.27 67.81 13.80
CA ARG A 4 22.10 69.07 13.03
C ARG A 4 20.95 69.04 11.98
N LYS A 5 19.95 68.13 12.15
CA LYS A 5 18.57 68.17 11.57
C LYS A 5 18.38 67.92 10.06
N ARG A 6 17.33 67.15 9.71
CA ARG A 6 16.10 67.59 8.99
C ARG A 6 15.09 66.42 8.89
N LYS A 7 13.89 66.51 9.48
CA LYS A 7 12.60 67.01 8.89
C LYS A 7 12.08 66.14 7.73
N ARG A 8 10.80 65.71 7.68
CA ARG A 8 9.64 65.96 8.57
C ARG A 8 8.51 64.93 8.34
N ALA A 9 7.72 64.68 9.39
CA ALA A 9 6.34 64.16 9.36
C ALA A 9 5.51 65.04 10.34
N PRO A 10 4.25 64.73 10.74
CA PRO A 10 3.21 63.85 10.17
C PRO A 10 1.87 64.63 9.95
N ALA A 11 0.74 63.93 9.80
CA ALA A 11 -0.62 64.48 9.99
C ALA A 11 -1.49 63.54 10.86
N LYS A 12 -2.57 64.06 11.48
CA LYS A 12 -3.41 63.39 12.50
C LYS A 12 -4.93 63.47 12.15
N PRO A 13 -5.86 62.85 12.91
CA PRO A 13 -7.08 62.24 12.33
C PRO A 13 -8.44 62.89 12.72
N LYS A 14 -9.54 62.20 12.33
CA LYS A 14 -10.96 62.38 12.73
C LYS A 14 -11.68 63.58 12.06
N PRO A 15 -13.05 63.65 12.02
CA PRO A 15 -14.03 62.97 12.90
C PRO A 15 -15.22 62.25 12.22
N GLU A 16 -16.06 61.64 13.06
CA GLU A 16 -17.41 61.16 12.76
C GLU A 16 -18.45 62.30 12.82
N LYS A 17 -19.59 62.16 12.12
CA LYS A 17 -20.89 62.75 12.54
C LYS A 17 -22.03 61.74 12.33
N ARG A 18 -23.07 61.90 13.16
CA ARG A 18 -24.30 61.10 13.32
C ARG A 18 -25.51 61.98 12.92
N VAL A 19 -26.74 61.42 12.83
CA VAL A 19 -28.06 62.04 13.23
C VAL A 19 -29.28 61.67 12.33
N ILE A 20 -30.32 61.09 12.96
CA ILE A 20 -31.78 61.08 12.64
C ILE A 20 -32.29 60.30 11.39
N SER A 21 -33.61 60.16 11.26
CA SER A 21 -34.33 58.97 10.79
C SER A 21 -35.75 59.22 10.21
N ALA A 22 -36.22 58.29 9.36
CA ALA A 22 -37.62 58.02 8.97
C ALA A 22 -38.30 59.04 8.00
N PRO A 23 -39.54 58.79 7.50
CA PRO A 23 -39.79 57.78 6.45
C PRO A 23 -40.71 58.26 5.30
N GLY A 24 -40.74 57.58 4.13
CA GLY A 24 -41.87 57.72 3.20
C GLY A 24 -41.71 57.27 1.73
N ALA A 25 -42.75 56.58 1.24
CA ALA A 25 -43.31 56.55 -0.13
C ALA A 25 -42.54 55.97 -1.35
N ILE A 26 -43.36 55.36 -2.22
CA ILE A 26 -43.13 54.76 -3.55
C ILE A 26 -43.84 55.70 -4.56
N PRO A 27 -43.31 56.04 -5.78
CA PRO A 27 -43.77 55.31 -6.98
C PRO A 27 -42.88 55.26 -8.26
N THR A 28 -42.94 54.10 -8.92
CA THR A 28 -43.06 53.81 -10.38
C THR A 28 -42.20 54.48 -11.47
N THR A 29 -41.61 53.59 -12.30
CA THR A 29 -41.49 53.62 -13.79
C THR A 29 -40.79 54.76 -14.54
N ARG A 30 -39.76 54.37 -15.32
CA ARG A 30 -39.84 54.33 -16.81
C ARG A 30 -38.77 53.44 -17.43
N LEU A 31 -39.05 52.89 -18.60
CA LEU A 31 -38.17 51.99 -19.36
C LEU A 31 -38.35 52.27 -20.86
N VAL A 32 -37.32 52.80 -21.52
CA VAL A 32 -37.29 53.03 -22.99
C VAL A 32 -35.88 52.78 -23.53
N THR A 33 -35.71 51.65 -24.23
CA THR A 33 -35.32 51.49 -25.67
C THR A 33 -34.48 52.62 -26.34
N ILE A 34 -33.60 52.44 -27.35
CA ILE A 34 -33.51 51.46 -28.47
C ILE A 34 -32.05 51.31 -29.00
N THR A 35 -31.78 50.21 -29.74
CA THR A 35 -30.64 49.94 -30.68
C THR A 35 -29.23 49.68 -30.11
N GLY A 36 -28.39 48.78 -30.65
CA GLY A 36 -28.67 47.57 -31.47
C GLY A 36 -27.72 47.31 -32.66
N LYS A 37 -27.00 46.17 -32.67
CA LYS A 37 -26.54 45.39 -33.85
C LYS A 37 -25.79 44.07 -33.48
N SER A 38 -26.17 42.98 -34.16
CA SER A 38 -25.36 41.89 -34.77
C SER A 38 -23.95 41.53 -34.25
N LYS A 39 -23.50 40.25 -34.18
CA LYS A 39 -24.14 38.92 -34.42
C LYS A 39 -23.20 37.78 -33.97
N MET A 40 -23.76 36.56 -33.80
CA MET A 40 -23.10 35.23 -33.78
C MET A 40 -22.18 34.85 -32.58
N SER A 41 -21.97 33.56 -32.24
CA SER A 41 -22.90 32.45 -31.87
C SER A 41 -22.18 31.09 -31.85
N VAL A 42 -22.25 30.33 -30.75
CA VAL A 42 -22.50 28.87 -30.71
C VAL A 42 -23.11 28.56 -29.33
N GLU A 43 -24.28 27.93 -29.29
CA GLU A 43 -24.96 27.53 -28.03
C GLU A 43 -24.89 26.02 -27.79
N GLN A 44 -24.87 25.62 -26.51
CA GLN A 44 -25.16 24.25 -26.11
C GLN A 44 -26.68 24.10 -25.96
N LYS A 45 -27.29 23.13 -26.65
CA LYS A 45 -28.74 22.87 -26.50
C LYS A 45 -29.07 22.21 -25.16
N LEU A 46 -29.72 22.96 -24.29
CA LEU A 46 -30.70 22.43 -23.35
C LEU A 46 -32.05 22.26 -24.08
N VAL A 47 -32.77 21.18 -23.78
CA VAL A 47 -34.21 21.06 -24.10
C VAL A 47 -34.89 20.46 -22.87
N GLY A 48 -35.85 21.20 -22.31
CA GLY A 48 -36.88 20.66 -21.44
C GLY A 48 -38.24 20.84 -22.13
N ALA A 49 -39.16 19.91 -21.91
CA ALA A 49 -40.54 20.01 -22.36
C ALA A 49 -41.48 19.89 -21.15
N ALA A 50 -42.41 20.83 -21.01
CA ALA A 50 -43.37 20.87 -19.90
C ALA A 50 -44.75 20.34 -20.34
N SER A 51 -45.45 19.67 -19.42
CA SER A 51 -46.70 18.96 -19.70
C SER A 51 -47.96 19.83 -19.49
N ARG A 52 -48.89 19.82 -20.47
CA ARG A 52 -50.32 20.20 -20.30
C ARG A 52 -51.12 19.94 -21.59
N PRO A 53 -52.45 19.76 -21.52
CA PRO A 53 -53.19 18.73 -20.78
C PRO A 53 -53.97 17.80 -21.76
N PRO A 54 -54.52 16.65 -21.30
CA PRO A 54 -55.42 15.84 -22.12
C PRO A 54 -56.83 16.46 -22.25
N ALA A 55 -57.42 16.33 -23.44
CA ALA A 55 -58.83 16.58 -23.73
C ALA A 55 -59.61 15.23 -23.74
N PRO A 56 -60.96 15.21 -23.79
CA PRO A 56 -61.74 14.03 -23.37
C PRO A 56 -61.73 12.85 -24.35
N VAL A 57 -62.04 11.68 -23.81
CA VAL A 57 -62.09 10.39 -24.52
C VAL A 57 -63.33 10.30 -25.43
N SER A 58 -63.12 9.82 -26.66
CA SER A 58 -64.18 9.28 -27.51
C SER A 58 -63.71 7.94 -28.11
N THR A 59 -64.22 6.83 -27.58
CA THR A 59 -64.15 5.52 -28.26
C THR A 59 -65.03 5.56 -29.51
N PRO A 60 -64.61 4.91 -30.60
CA PRO A 60 -65.27 3.65 -30.89
C PRO A 60 -64.32 2.48 -31.19
N THR A 61 -64.91 1.29 -31.04
CA THR A 61 -64.46 -0.02 -31.52
C THR A 61 -63.93 0.03 -32.96
N ASP A 62 -62.88 -0.75 -33.26
CA ASP A 62 -63.07 -1.85 -34.22
C ASP A 62 -62.07 -3.00 -34.02
N THR A 63 -62.36 -4.15 -34.64
CA THR A 63 -61.75 -5.45 -34.36
C THR A 63 -60.72 -5.82 -35.43
N LEU A 64 -59.48 -6.15 -35.06
CA LEU A 64 -58.54 -6.84 -35.94
C LEU A 64 -57.85 -7.99 -35.21
N GLN A 65 -57.85 -9.15 -35.85
CA GLN A 65 -57.23 -10.38 -35.36
C GLN A 65 -55.71 -10.37 -35.64
N PRO A 66 -54.88 -10.98 -34.78
CA PRO A 66 -53.47 -11.18 -35.10
C PRO A 66 -53.33 -12.22 -36.23
N GLN A 67 -52.52 -11.92 -37.24
CA GLN A 67 -52.15 -12.90 -38.26
C GLN A 67 -51.06 -13.82 -37.72
N GLU A 68 -51.16 -15.10 -38.04
CA GLU A 68 -50.17 -16.11 -37.68
C GLU A 68 -48.89 -15.94 -38.52
N ALA A 69 -47.73 -16.16 -37.89
CA ALA A 69 -46.43 -16.21 -38.54
C ALA A 69 -45.73 -17.51 -38.09
N GLU A 70 -45.60 -18.46 -39.01
CA GLU A 70 -45.13 -19.80 -38.71
C GLU A 70 -43.60 -19.90 -38.52
N ASN A 71 -43.19 -20.94 -37.78
CA ASN A 71 -41.92 -21.65 -37.94
C ASN A 71 -40.62 -20.81 -37.93
N ALA A 72 -40.21 -20.38 -36.75
CA ALA A 72 -38.79 -20.28 -36.40
C ALA A 72 -38.37 -21.55 -35.62
N THR A 73 -37.26 -22.17 -36.00
CA THR A 73 -36.71 -23.36 -35.32
C THR A 73 -36.23 -23.02 -33.90
N PRO A 74 -36.28 -23.99 -32.95
CA PRO A 74 -35.71 -23.79 -31.62
C PRO A 74 -34.20 -23.55 -31.73
N VAL A 75 -33.75 -22.44 -31.16
CA VAL A 75 -32.33 -22.21 -30.88
C VAL A 75 -32.06 -22.89 -29.54
N ASP A 76 -31.04 -23.74 -29.47
CA ASP A 76 -30.61 -24.37 -28.21
C ASP A 76 -30.35 -23.29 -27.16
N SER A 77 -30.98 -23.43 -25.99
CA SER A 77 -30.82 -22.46 -24.91
C SER A 77 -29.43 -22.61 -24.30
N GLU A 78 -28.68 -21.50 -24.23
CA GLU A 78 -27.49 -21.45 -23.38
C GLU A 78 -27.90 -21.84 -21.94
N PRO A 79 -27.15 -22.69 -21.24
CA PRO A 79 -27.52 -23.15 -19.90
C PRO A 79 -27.64 -21.96 -18.96
N GLU A 80 -28.80 -21.80 -18.31
CA GLU A 80 -29.08 -20.65 -17.45
C GLU A 80 -28.00 -20.49 -16.37
N THR A 81 -27.21 -19.41 -16.45
CA THR A 81 -26.17 -19.13 -15.46
C THR A 81 -26.83 -19.00 -14.08
N PRO A 82 -26.42 -19.79 -13.07
CA PRO A 82 -27.14 -19.88 -11.82
C PRO A 82 -27.21 -18.54 -11.09
N MET A 83 -28.43 -18.11 -10.74
CA MET A 83 -28.66 -16.82 -10.08
C MET A 83 -27.80 -16.67 -8.81
N THR A 84 -27.11 -15.54 -8.70
CA THR A 84 -26.37 -15.17 -7.47
C THR A 84 -27.31 -15.10 -6.27
N GLN A 85 -26.78 -15.30 -5.06
CA GLN A 85 -27.56 -15.23 -3.83
C GLN A 85 -28.34 -13.91 -3.69
N THR A 86 -27.73 -12.78 -4.09
CA THR A 86 -28.38 -11.47 -4.15
C THR A 86 -29.53 -11.42 -5.15
N ALA A 87 -29.38 -12.03 -6.33
CA ALA A 87 -30.46 -12.07 -7.33
C ALA A 87 -31.63 -12.94 -6.87
N LYS A 88 -31.36 -14.08 -6.22
CA LYS A 88 -32.39 -14.95 -5.60
C LYS A 88 -33.18 -14.21 -4.52
N LEU A 89 -32.48 -13.61 -3.56
CA LEU A 89 -33.09 -12.81 -2.49
C LEU A 89 -33.87 -11.60 -3.03
N MET A 90 -33.41 -10.95 -4.09
CA MET A 90 -34.16 -9.86 -4.73
C MET A 90 -35.44 -10.36 -5.43
N ALA A 91 -35.43 -11.57 -6.03
CA ALA A 91 -36.64 -12.19 -6.59
C ALA A 91 -37.65 -12.55 -5.49
N GLU A 92 -37.18 -13.07 -4.34
CA GLU A 92 -38.01 -13.30 -3.14
C GLU A 92 -38.66 -12.00 -2.63
N TYR A 93 -37.87 -10.92 -2.51
CA TYR A 93 -38.39 -9.60 -2.16
C TYR A 93 -39.42 -9.10 -3.20
N MET A 94 -39.15 -9.26 -4.50
CA MET A 94 -40.08 -8.86 -5.57
C MET A 94 -41.42 -9.60 -5.49
N GLY A 95 -41.39 -10.92 -5.24
CA GLY A 95 -42.60 -11.71 -4.98
C GLY A 95 -43.38 -11.24 -3.75
N LYS A 96 -42.69 -10.64 -2.76
CA LYS A 96 -43.28 -10.06 -1.55
C LYS A 96 -43.61 -8.56 -1.65
N PHE A 97 -43.35 -7.87 -2.75
CA PHE A 97 -43.65 -6.42 -2.89
C PHE A 97 -45.12 -6.05 -2.56
N PRO A 98 -46.16 -6.80 -2.96
CA PRO A 98 -47.54 -6.46 -2.60
C PRO A 98 -47.79 -6.52 -1.08
N ASP A 99 -47.26 -7.54 -0.39
CA ASP A 99 -47.34 -7.67 1.07
C ASP A 99 -46.57 -6.56 1.78
N ILE A 100 -45.33 -6.30 1.35
CA ILE A 100 -44.45 -5.27 1.92
C ILE A 100 -45.10 -3.89 1.78
N LEU A 101 -45.65 -3.56 0.61
CA LEU A 101 -46.33 -2.29 0.37
C LEU A 101 -47.59 -2.14 1.23
N ARG A 102 -48.42 -3.18 1.31
CA ARG A 102 -49.63 -3.21 2.15
C ARG A 102 -49.28 -2.98 3.63
N LEU A 103 -48.28 -3.70 4.15
CA LEU A 103 -47.84 -3.59 5.55
C LEU A 103 -47.20 -2.23 5.85
N TRP A 104 -46.37 -1.70 4.95
CA TRP A 104 -45.68 -0.41 5.13
C TRP A 104 -46.63 0.79 5.06
N ILE A 105 -47.70 0.72 4.25
CA ILE A 105 -48.78 1.71 4.26
C ILE A 105 -49.62 1.56 5.53
N ALA A 106 -49.99 0.32 5.93
CA ALA A 106 -50.77 0.05 7.13
C ALA A 106 -50.10 0.56 8.41
N HIS A 107 -48.76 0.50 8.52
CA HIS A 107 -47.98 1.06 9.64
C HIS A 107 -48.19 2.58 9.83
N LYS A 108 -48.68 3.31 8.82
CA LYS A 108 -48.98 4.76 8.91
C LYS A 108 -50.45 5.06 9.23
N SER A 109 -51.30 4.03 9.29
CA SER A 109 -52.75 4.15 9.51
C SER A 109 -53.10 4.41 10.99
N GLY A 110 -54.28 4.99 11.22
CA GLY A 110 -54.77 5.35 12.55
C GLY A 110 -55.82 4.36 13.07
N ALA A 111 -55.48 3.08 13.20
CA ALA A 111 -56.39 2.11 13.81
C ALA A 111 -56.75 2.56 15.24
N GLY A 112 -58.04 2.77 15.51
CA GLY A 112 -58.54 3.28 16.79
C GLY A 112 -58.51 4.81 16.97
N VAL A 113 -58.23 5.62 15.93
CA VAL A 113 -58.46 7.08 15.97
C VAL A 113 -59.90 7.38 16.42
N GLY A 114 -60.06 8.34 17.34
CA GLY A 114 -61.37 8.78 17.82
C GLY A 114 -62.03 7.87 18.85
N THR A 115 -61.48 6.69 19.15
CA THR A 115 -61.91 5.88 20.30
C THR A 115 -61.41 6.48 21.62
N SER A 116 -61.90 5.98 22.76
CA SER A 116 -61.42 6.41 24.08
C SER A 116 -59.93 6.09 24.29
N CYS A 117 -59.20 7.05 24.83
CA CYS A 117 -57.85 6.84 25.35
C CYS A 117 -57.89 5.92 26.58
N TYR A 118 -56.79 5.23 26.86
CA TYR A 118 -56.66 4.34 28.02
C TYR A 118 -56.84 5.06 29.37
N CYS A 119 -56.72 6.39 29.42
CA CYS A 119 -56.99 7.19 30.61
C CYS A 119 -58.48 7.52 30.85
N GLY A 120 -59.37 7.24 29.88
CA GLY A 120 -60.80 7.62 29.93
C GLY A 120 -61.09 9.11 29.66
N GLU A 121 -60.18 10.02 30.03
CA GLU A 121 -60.38 11.49 30.00
C GLU A 121 -60.36 12.14 28.59
N GLY A 122 -60.07 11.39 27.52
CA GLY A 122 -60.00 11.96 26.17
C GLY A 122 -59.96 10.92 25.06
N VAL A 123 -59.96 11.38 23.80
CA VAL A 123 -59.96 10.53 22.60
C VAL A 123 -58.54 10.23 22.09
N ARG A 124 -58.36 9.09 21.43
CA ARG A 124 -57.12 8.71 20.75
C ARG A 124 -56.93 9.57 19.50
N SER A 125 -56.11 10.62 19.59
CA SER A 125 -55.76 11.55 18.50
C SER A 125 -54.29 11.50 18.08
N SER A 126 -53.40 11.09 18.99
CA SER A 126 -51.97 11.33 18.93
C SER A 126 -51.14 10.04 19.00
N GLN A 127 -50.21 9.91 18.06
CA GLN A 127 -49.19 8.85 18.02
C GLN A 127 -47.78 9.44 18.10
N CYS A 128 -46.82 8.65 18.56
CA CYS A 128 -45.39 8.90 18.35
C CYS A 128 -44.87 7.94 17.26
N ARG A 129 -43.87 8.36 16.50
CA ARG A 129 -43.17 7.51 15.52
C ARG A 129 -41.68 7.33 15.81
N ASP A 130 -41.16 8.05 16.80
CA ASP A 130 -39.78 7.92 17.27
C ASP A 130 -39.67 6.87 18.41
N CYS A 131 -40.72 6.72 19.23
CA CYS A 131 -40.86 5.62 20.19
C CYS A 131 -41.19 4.29 19.49
N PHE A 132 -40.52 3.21 19.91
CA PHE A 132 -40.81 1.84 19.47
C PHE A 132 -42.22 1.41 19.92
N GLN A 133 -43.04 0.94 18.97
CA GLN A 133 -44.39 0.38 19.19
C GLN A 133 -45.35 1.26 20.02
N TYR A 134 -45.30 2.59 19.87
CA TYR A 134 -46.17 3.52 20.61
C TYR A 134 -47.65 3.44 20.20
N GLU A 135 -48.55 3.10 21.13
CA GLU A 135 -50.00 3.07 20.92
C GLU A 135 -50.66 4.46 20.75
N LEU A 136 -51.76 4.52 20.00
CA LEU A 136 -52.53 5.76 19.85
C LEU A 136 -53.17 6.21 21.18
N SER A 137 -53.05 7.51 21.48
CA SER A 137 -53.37 8.12 22.79
C SER A 137 -53.97 9.53 22.63
N CYS A 138 -54.49 10.13 23.71
CA CYS A 138 -54.83 11.57 23.72
C CYS A 138 -53.58 12.44 23.92
N GLU A 139 -53.64 13.73 23.61
CA GLU A 139 -52.50 14.66 23.71
C GLU A 139 -51.91 14.73 25.14
N ALA A 140 -52.75 14.78 26.17
CA ALA A 140 -52.30 14.76 27.57
C ALA A 140 -51.52 13.48 27.93
N CYS A 141 -51.97 12.31 27.45
CA CYS A 141 -51.25 11.04 27.61
C CYS A 141 -49.95 11.00 26.80
N TRP A 142 -49.96 11.56 25.58
CA TRP A 142 -48.75 11.69 24.77
C TRP A 142 -47.70 12.56 25.49
N ILE A 143 -48.10 13.73 26.01
CA ILE A 143 -47.24 14.63 26.79
C ILE A 143 -46.70 13.89 28.02
N LYS A 144 -47.56 13.22 28.80
CA LYS A 144 -47.17 12.45 30.00
C LYS A 144 -46.12 11.38 29.69
N ASN A 145 -46.26 10.66 28.58
CA ASN A 145 -45.32 9.63 28.15
C ASN A 145 -44.00 10.20 27.59
N HIS A 146 -43.98 11.47 27.17
CA HIS A 146 -42.82 12.13 26.56
C HIS A 146 -42.16 13.21 27.44
N GLN A 147 -42.50 13.31 28.73
CA GLN A 147 -41.91 14.30 29.65
C GLN A 147 -40.37 14.29 29.68
N ASN A 148 -39.75 13.10 29.54
CA ASN A 148 -38.29 12.93 29.47
C ASN A 148 -37.75 12.79 28.03
N ASN A 149 -38.61 12.76 27.01
CA ASN A 149 -38.25 12.73 25.59
C ASN A 149 -39.07 13.78 24.79
N PRO A 150 -39.04 15.08 25.18
CA PRO A 150 -39.98 16.08 24.67
C PRO A 150 -39.78 16.44 23.20
N PHE A 151 -38.64 16.05 22.60
CA PHE A 151 -38.29 16.31 21.20
C PHE A 151 -38.61 15.13 20.27
N HIS A 152 -39.49 14.22 20.69
CA HIS A 152 -40.16 13.31 19.76
C HIS A 152 -41.22 14.07 18.96
N TRP A 153 -41.46 13.68 17.71
CA TRP A 153 -42.51 14.29 16.90
C TRP A 153 -43.88 13.74 17.27
N ALA A 154 -44.76 14.62 17.75
CA ALA A 154 -46.16 14.30 17.95
C ALA A 154 -46.87 14.27 16.58
N TYR A 155 -47.53 13.16 16.28
CA TYR A 155 -48.33 13.00 15.07
C TYR A 155 -49.81 13.02 15.47
N ILE A 156 -50.47 14.17 15.29
CA ILE A 156 -51.87 14.40 15.66
C ILE A 156 -52.78 14.17 14.45
N TRP A 157 -53.87 13.44 14.63
CA TRP A 157 -54.88 13.25 13.60
C TRP A 157 -55.63 14.56 13.29
N ASN A 158 -55.51 15.07 12.07
CA ASN A 158 -56.37 16.15 11.59
C ASN A 158 -57.62 15.55 10.91
N PRO A 159 -58.84 15.84 11.41
CA PRO A 159 -60.07 15.22 10.90
C PRO A 159 -60.51 15.76 9.53
N GLU A 160 -60.18 17.01 9.19
CA GLU A 160 -60.50 17.64 7.90
C GLU A 160 -59.63 17.04 6.78
N LEU A 161 -58.32 16.98 7.04
CA LEU A 161 -57.31 16.47 6.12
C LEU A 161 -57.24 14.94 6.09
N ARG A 162 -57.81 14.26 7.10
CA ARG A 162 -57.85 12.79 7.26
C ARG A 162 -56.47 12.13 7.25
N PHE A 163 -55.46 12.81 7.81
CA PHE A 163 -54.14 12.24 8.06
C PHE A 163 -53.48 12.85 9.30
N PHE A 164 -52.39 12.23 9.75
CA PHE A 164 -51.62 12.70 10.90
C PHE A 164 -50.64 13.83 10.53
N VAL A 165 -50.87 15.03 11.07
CA VAL A 165 -49.98 16.19 10.96
C VAL A 165 -48.89 16.10 12.02
N LYS A 166 -47.66 16.53 11.67
CA LYS A 166 -46.51 16.60 12.59
C LYS A 166 -46.56 17.89 13.41
N HIS A 167 -46.50 17.79 14.73
CA HIS A 167 -46.49 18.90 15.68
C HIS A 167 -45.29 18.81 16.64
N ASP A 168 -44.80 19.99 17.06
CA ASP A 168 -43.87 20.17 18.18
C ASP A 168 -44.64 20.08 19.51
N ILE A 169 -44.02 19.55 20.57
CA ILE A 169 -44.66 19.39 21.89
C ILE A 169 -45.23 20.70 22.44
N SER A 170 -44.59 21.85 22.15
CA SER A 170 -45.00 23.18 22.62
C SER A 170 -46.21 23.79 21.88
N LEU A 171 -46.85 22.98 21.00
CA LEU A 171 -48.10 23.26 20.28
C LEU A 171 -49.24 22.31 20.66
N LEU A 172 -49.01 21.29 21.49
CA LEU A 172 -50.03 20.34 21.96
C LEU A 172 -50.91 20.98 23.05
N ASP A 173 -52.15 20.51 23.18
CA ASP A 173 -53.09 20.93 24.22
C ASP A 173 -53.21 22.47 24.33
N GLY A 174 -53.42 23.13 23.19
CA GLY A 174 -53.47 24.59 23.08
C GLY A 174 -52.13 25.32 23.32
N GLY A 175 -51.03 24.57 23.51
CA GLY A 175 -49.74 25.08 23.96
C GLY A 175 -49.61 25.19 25.48
N SER A 176 -50.41 24.43 26.25
CA SER A 176 -50.36 24.38 27.72
C SER A 176 -49.01 23.85 28.25
N HIS A 177 -48.42 22.88 27.55
CA HIS A 177 -47.16 22.27 27.94
C HIS A 177 -45.95 22.93 27.25
N ILE A 178 -44.92 23.24 28.06
CA ILE A 178 -43.63 23.75 27.60
C ILE A 178 -42.55 22.97 28.36
N PRO A 179 -41.65 22.24 27.69
CA PRO A 179 -40.60 21.48 28.35
C PRO A 179 -39.70 22.36 29.22
N THR A 180 -39.38 21.87 30.41
CA THR A 180 -38.63 22.62 31.43
C THR A 180 -37.34 21.89 31.77
N LEU A 181 -36.21 22.61 31.74
CA LEU A 181 -34.89 22.06 32.07
C LEU A 181 -34.70 21.90 33.59
N GLY A 182 -33.77 21.03 33.99
CA GLY A 182 -33.35 20.86 35.40
C GLY A 182 -34.30 20.08 36.33
N HIS A 183 -35.49 19.68 35.88
CA HIS A 183 -36.52 19.06 36.74
C HIS A 183 -37.10 17.73 36.23
N TYR A 184 -36.36 16.97 35.40
CA TYR A 184 -36.78 15.65 34.88
C TYR A 184 -38.19 15.67 34.26
N GLY A 185 -38.42 16.60 33.34
CA GLY A 185 -39.70 16.78 32.64
C GLY A 185 -40.81 17.47 33.44
N LYS A 186 -40.62 17.71 34.76
CA LYS A 186 -41.59 18.40 35.61
C LYS A 186 -41.45 19.94 35.50
N PRO A 187 -42.52 20.71 35.74
CA PRO A 187 -42.43 22.16 35.84
C PRO A 187 -41.47 22.63 36.95
N CYS A 188 -40.70 23.68 36.67
CA CYS A 188 -39.84 24.36 37.64
C CYS A 188 -40.69 25.24 38.58
N PRO A 189 -40.69 25.04 39.90
CA PRO A 189 -41.49 25.85 40.83
C PRO A 189 -41.07 27.32 40.83
N ASN A 190 -39.78 27.61 40.64
CA ASN A 190 -39.23 28.97 40.59
C ASN A 190 -39.02 29.46 39.14
N THR A 191 -39.86 29.05 38.18
CA THR A 191 -39.73 29.52 36.79
C THR A 191 -39.96 31.03 36.68
N SER A 192 -39.22 31.71 35.80
CA SER A 192 -39.37 33.15 35.54
C SER A 192 -40.65 33.53 34.76
N GLY A 193 -41.54 32.56 34.51
CA GLY A 193 -42.77 32.72 33.71
C GLY A 193 -42.56 32.97 32.21
N ASN A 194 -41.33 33.25 31.78
CA ASN A 194 -41.00 33.63 30.41
C ASN A 194 -40.38 32.46 29.64
N SER A 195 -41.11 31.89 28.68
CA SER A 195 -40.61 30.81 27.84
C SER A 195 -39.70 31.32 26.72
N VAL A 196 -38.62 30.59 26.47
CA VAL A 196 -37.58 30.94 25.49
C VAL A 196 -37.84 30.17 24.19
N LYS A 197 -38.15 30.89 23.10
CA LYS A 197 -38.16 30.30 21.74
C LYS A 197 -36.75 29.80 21.40
N MET A 198 -36.66 28.52 20.99
CA MET A 198 -35.43 27.75 20.80
C MET A 198 -35.50 26.91 19.52
N THR A 199 -34.36 26.75 18.84
CA THR A 199 -34.18 25.73 17.80
C THR A 199 -33.41 24.55 18.38
N ILE A 200 -34.06 23.41 18.56
CA ILE A 200 -33.41 22.19 19.08
C ILE A 200 -33.18 21.22 17.92
N VAL A 201 -31.96 20.69 17.81
CA VAL A 201 -31.53 19.85 16.68
C VAL A 201 -31.23 18.44 17.19
N GLU A 202 -31.99 17.48 16.68
CA GLU A 202 -32.04 16.08 17.10
C GLU A 202 -32.00 15.12 15.88
N PRO A 203 -31.73 13.81 16.06
CA PRO A 203 -31.70 12.85 14.95
C PRO A 203 -32.97 12.78 14.09
N ASN A 204 -34.13 13.14 14.65
CA ASN A 204 -35.42 13.16 13.97
C ASN A 204 -35.73 14.53 13.30
N GLY A 205 -34.88 15.55 13.44
CA GLY A 205 -35.00 16.83 12.74
C GLY A 205 -34.63 18.08 13.53
N VAL A 206 -35.24 19.20 13.16
CA VAL A 206 -35.01 20.55 13.67
C VAL A 206 -36.33 21.06 14.27
N HIS A 207 -36.40 21.03 15.60
CA HIS A 207 -37.56 21.45 16.39
C HIS A 207 -37.57 22.97 16.58
N ALA A 208 -38.75 23.58 16.45
CA ALA A 208 -38.95 25.02 16.53
C ALA A 208 -39.82 25.33 17.76
N THR A 209 -39.22 25.13 18.93
CA THR A 209 -39.93 24.90 20.20
C THR A 209 -39.85 26.08 21.17
N LYS A 210 -40.47 25.92 22.33
CA LYS A 210 -40.32 26.79 23.51
C LYS A 210 -39.69 25.96 24.63
N LEU A 211 -38.77 26.53 25.41
CA LEU A 211 -38.25 25.93 26.64
C LEU A 211 -38.40 26.88 27.84
N TYR A 212 -38.64 26.32 29.02
CA TYR A 212 -38.36 27.00 30.28
C TYR A 212 -36.98 26.60 30.80
N PHE A 213 -36.17 27.60 31.14
CA PHE A 213 -34.97 27.41 31.94
C PHE A 213 -35.35 27.32 33.41
N CYS A 214 -34.58 26.54 34.18
CA CYS A 214 -34.74 26.44 35.62
C CYS A 214 -34.39 27.79 36.27
N GLY A 215 -35.28 28.30 37.13
CA GLY A 215 -35.01 29.44 38.01
C GLY A 215 -34.84 29.04 39.47
N CYS A 216 -34.83 27.73 39.79
CA CYS A 216 -34.32 27.27 41.07
C CYS A 216 -32.79 27.41 41.02
N ALA A 217 -32.19 28.11 41.99
CA ALA A 217 -30.75 28.11 42.19
C ALA A 217 -30.31 26.76 42.77
N ALA A 218 -30.31 25.72 41.92
CA ALA A 218 -30.06 24.33 42.30
C ALA A 218 -28.60 24.09 42.72
N ASN A 219 -27.68 24.91 42.20
CA ASN A 219 -26.28 24.94 42.60
C ASN A 219 -25.67 26.30 42.19
N PRO A 220 -24.96 27.05 43.06
CA PRO A 220 -24.34 28.35 42.73
C PRO A 220 -23.25 28.32 41.65
N SER A 221 -23.04 27.18 40.98
CA SER A 221 -22.14 27.00 39.83
C SER A 221 -22.88 26.84 38.50
N ILE A 222 -24.23 26.89 38.47
CA ILE A 222 -25.07 26.60 37.29
C ILE A 222 -26.04 27.79 37.02
N ASP A 223 -25.51 29.01 37.09
CA ASP A 223 -26.30 30.24 36.96
C ASP A 223 -26.66 30.60 35.50
N SER A 224 -26.14 29.87 34.50
CA SER A 224 -26.30 30.23 33.09
C SER A 224 -27.14 29.27 32.25
N GLN A 225 -27.80 29.84 31.25
CA GLN A 225 -28.55 29.10 30.21
C GLN A 225 -27.65 28.17 29.37
N PHE A 226 -26.33 28.38 29.37
CA PHE A 226 -25.40 27.49 28.69
C PHE A 226 -25.22 26.19 29.48
N ASP A 227 -25.05 26.30 30.80
CA ASP A 227 -24.79 25.15 31.68
C ASP A 227 -26.02 24.25 31.78
N GLN A 228 -27.21 24.84 31.97
CA GLN A 228 -28.47 24.08 32.00
C GLN A 228 -28.78 23.32 30.69
N LEU A 229 -28.30 23.81 29.53
CA LEU A 229 -28.40 23.08 28.27
C LEU A 229 -27.40 21.93 28.21
N MET A 230 -26.15 22.15 28.64
CA MET A 230 -25.12 21.12 28.69
C MET A 230 -25.53 19.96 29.61
N GLU A 231 -26.10 20.24 30.78
CA GLU A 231 -26.65 19.21 31.69
C GLU A 231 -27.88 18.51 31.11
N ALA A 232 -28.73 19.21 30.36
CA ALA A 232 -29.86 18.63 29.63
C ALA A 232 -29.45 17.83 28.38
N GLY A 233 -28.16 17.69 28.07
CA GLY A 233 -27.66 16.90 26.94
C GLY A 233 -27.48 17.66 25.62
N PHE A 234 -27.54 19.00 25.65
CA PHE A 234 -27.46 19.88 24.47
C PHE A 234 -26.21 20.75 24.49
N PHE A 235 -25.38 20.60 23.45
CA PHE A 235 -24.30 21.56 23.15
C PHE A 235 -24.90 22.87 22.61
N PRO A 236 -24.71 24.03 23.27
CA PRO A 236 -25.33 25.28 22.82
C PRO A 236 -24.64 25.88 21.59
N GLY A 237 -25.44 26.44 20.67
CA GLY A 237 -24.95 27.13 19.47
C GLY A 237 -24.31 28.50 19.75
N SER A 238 -24.51 29.06 20.95
CA SER A 238 -23.85 30.28 21.43
C SER A 238 -23.74 30.28 22.96
N VAL A 239 -22.70 30.92 23.50
CA VAL A 239 -22.46 30.96 24.96
C VAL A 239 -23.43 31.91 25.68
N LYS A 240 -23.65 33.11 25.14
CA LYS A 240 -24.58 34.09 25.70
C LYS A 240 -25.98 33.89 25.11
N ALA A 241 -26.99 33.86 26.00
CA ALA A 241 -28.42 33.77 25.68
C ALA A 241 -28.74 32.81 24.51
N PRO A 242 -28.38 31.52 24.61
CA PRO A 242 -28.51 30.54 23.53
C PRO A 242 -29.91 30.49 22.94
N ARG A 243 -29.98 30.39 21.61
CA ARG A 243 -31.22 30.21 20.82
C ARG A 243 -31.23 28.95 19.97
N THR A 244 -30.14 28.20 19.98
CA THR A 244 -29.99 26.92 19.29
C THR A 244 -29.28 25.93 20.21
N GLY A 245 -29.78 24.71 20.31
CA GLY A 245 -29.14 23.60 21.02
C GLY A 245 -29.02 22.40 20.10
N PHE A 246 -27.87 21.72 20.14
CA PHE A 246 -27.60 20.50 19.37
C PHE A 246 -27.41 19.35 20.36
N SER A 247 -28.19 18.28 20.27
CA SER A 247 -28.00 17.16 21.20
C SER A 247 -26.60 16.54 21.03
N PHE A 248 -26.01 16.03 22.11
CA PHE A 248 -24.72 15.33 22.01
C PHE A 248 -24.78 14.14 21.05
N GLU A 249 -25.96 13.55 20.84
CA GLU A 249 -26.22 12.56 19.79
C GLU A 249 -25.94 13.10 18.38
N ILE A 250 -26.47 14.28 18.03
CA ILE A 250 -26.19 14.96 16.77
C ILE A 250 -24.71 15.33 16.63
N MET A 251 -24.10 15.85 17.70
CA MET A 251 -22.67 16.21 17.73
C MET A 251 -21.79 14.98 17.47
N ARG A 252 -22.09 13.85 18.11
CA ARG A 252 -21.37 12.57 17.93
C ARG A 252 -21.59 12.00 16.53
N ARG A 253 -22.83 11.95 16.04
CA ARG A 253 -23.18 11.43 14.70
C ARG A 253 -22.46 12.19 13.61
N PHE A 254 -22.47 13.53 13.64
CA PHE A 254 -21.77 14.31 12.63
C PHE A 254 -20.24 14.26 12.79
N HIS A 255 -19.71 14.15 14.01
CA HIS A 255 -18.27 13.94 14.19
C HIS A 255 -17.83 12.65 13.49
N LEU A 256 -18.51 11.53 13.75
CA LEU A 256 -18.22 10.25 13.12
C LEU A 256 -18.45 10.27 11.61
N ALA A 257 -19.57 10.80 11.12
CA ALA A 257 -19.85 10.91 9.68
C ALA A 257 -18.85 11.81 8.93
N GLY A 258 -18.36 12.88 9.58
CA GLY A 258 -17.31 13.76 9.06
C GLY A 258 -15.91 13.13 9.08
N LEU A 259 -15.68 12.12 9.93
CA LEU A 259 -14.43 11.37 9.99
C LEU A 259 -14.41 10.13 9.08
N GLU A 260 -15.56 9.47 8.88
CA GLU A 260 -15.68 8.28 8.04
C GLU A 260 -16.04 8.64 6.60
N SER A 261 -17.30 9.03 6.39
CA SER A 261 -17.87 9.39 5.09
C SER A 261 -17.40 10.75 4.55
N LYS A 262 -16.69 11.54 5.38
CA LYS A 262 -16.21 12.90 5.11
C LYS A 262 -17.34 13.91 4.80
N THR A 263 -18.55 13.64 5.29
CA THR A 263 -19.78 14.39 5.01
C THR A 263 -19.65 15.88 5.31
N ALA A 264 -20.18 16.73 4.43
CA ALA A 264 -20.22 18.18 4.69
C ALA A 264 -21.20 18.53 5.81
N ALA A 265 -20.87 19.55 6.60
CA ALA A 265 -21.81 20.10 7.58
C ALA A 265 -23.09 20.64 6.93
N LEU A 266 -22.99 21.16 5.69
CA LEU A 266 -24.14 21.66 4.94
C LEU A 266 -25.10 20.54 4.54
N ASP A 267 -24.57 19.44 3.99
CA ASP A 267 -25.38 18.29 3.54
C ASP A 267 -26.05 17.59 4.74
N PHE A 268 -25.31 17.46 5.85
CA PHE A 268 -25.84 16.87 7.08
C PHE A 268 -26.98 17.70 7.69
N ILE A 269 -26.81 19.03 7.82
CA ILE A 269 -27.88 19.91 8.31
C ILE A 269 -29.05 19.96 7.30
N SER A 270 -28.77 19.93 5.99
CA SER A 270 -29.82 19.84 4.95
C SER A 270 -30.62 18.54 5.06
N CYS A 271 -29.99 17.42 5.43
CA CYS A 271 -30.67 16.16 5.71
C CYS A 271 -31.61 16.28 6.92
N LEU A 272 -31.15 16.86 8.04
CA LEU A 272 -31.99 17.06 9.24
C LEU A 272 -33.17 18.01 8.97
N ARG A 273 -32.97 19.08 8.18
CA ARG A 273 -34.06 19.97 7.76
C ARG A 273 -35.08 19.22 6.88
N ARG A 274 -34.64 18.30 6.01
CA ARG A 274 -35.54 17.46 5.20
C ARG A 274 -36.23 16.33 5.99
N LEU A 275 -35.62 15.81 7.07
CA LEU A 275 -36.30 14.91 8.02
C LEU A 275 -37.41 15.64 8.81
N THR A 276 -37.23 16.95 9.01
CA THR A 276 -38.27 17.82 9.57
C THR A 276 -39.45 17.94 8.60
N ASP A 277 -39.18 18.51 7.41
CA ASP A 277 -40.11 18.60 6.28
C ASP A 277 -39.35 18.54 4.95
N ASN A 278 -39.52 17.45 4.20
CA ASN A 278 -38.89 17.22 2.89
C ASN A 278 -39.56 17.97 1.73
N ALA A 279 -40.79 18.48 1.93
CA ALA A 279 -41.57 19.18 0.90
C ALA A 279 -41.39 20.71 0.99
N THR A 280 -41.47 21.30 2.18
CA THR A 280 -41.28 22.75 2.38
C THR A 280 -40.09 23.11 3.28
N THR A 281 -39.00 22.33 3.19
CA THR A 281 -37.67 22.51 3.84
C THR A 281 -37.24 23.97 4.07
N ALA A 282 -37.52 24.89 3.13
CA ALA A 282 -37.19 26.31 3.25
C ALA A 282 -37.86 27.03 4.44
N LYS A 283 -39.00 26.53 4.95
CA LYS A 283 -39.68 27.02 6.16
C LYS A 283 -39.05 26.49 7.45
N VAL A 284 -38.31 25.37 7.38
CA VAL A 284 -37.62 24.80 8.54
C VAL A 284 -36.45 25.72 8.91
N PRO A 285 -36.26 26.10 10.19
CA PRO A 285 -35.14 26.92 10.62
C PRO A 285 -33.79 26.38 10.11
N ASP A 286 -32.83 27.28 9.92
CA ASP A 286 -31.49 26.91 9.46
C ASP A 286 -30.47 27.02 10.60
N PRO A 287 -30.16 25.91 11.32
CA PRO A 287 -29.17 25.92 12.38
C PRO A 287 -27.73 25.87 11.85
N TYR A 288 -27.50 25.76 10.53
CA TYR A 288 -26.15 25.61 9.96
C TYR A 288 -25.13 26.68 10.42
N PRO A 289 -25.45 27.99 10.49
CA PRO A 289 -24.50 29.01 10.95
C PRO A 289 -24.07 28.84 12.41
N ALA A 290 -24.98 28.37 13.28
CA ALA A 290 -24.69 28.08 14.69
C ALA A 290 -24.00 26.73 14.88
N PHE A 291 -24.21 25.78 13.96
CA PHE A 291 -23.60 24.45 14.01
C PHE A 291 -22.10 24.48 13.75
N LEU A 292 -21.62 25.30 12.80
CA LEU A 292 -20.21 25.39 12.45
C LEU A 292 -19.27 25.71 13.63
N PRO A 293 -19.49 26.75 14.47
CA PRO A 293 -18.66 26.99 15.64
C PRO A 293 -18.87 25.94 16.74
N ALA A 294 -20.09 25.44 16.91
CA ALA A 294 -20.41 24.40 17.90
C ALA A 294 -19.62 23.11 17.63
N ILE A 295 -19.70 22.54 16.42
CA ILE A 295 -18.99 21.29 16.09
C ILE A 295 -17.48 21.48 16.10
N ARG A 296 -16.99 22.65 15.66
CA ARG A 296 -15.56 22.96 15.70
C ARG A 296 -15.02 22.94 17.13
N THR A 297 -15.77 23.52 18.07
CA THR A 297 -15.46 23.51 19.50
C THR A 297 -15.54 22.08 20.06
N TYR A 298 -16.59 21.33 19.72
CA TYR A 298 -16.76 19.93 20.13
C TYR A 298 -15.61 19.02 19.66
N ARG A 299 -15.14 19.14 18.41
CA ARG A 299 -13.97 18.40 17.87
C ARG A 299 -12.69 18.66 18.67
N TYR A 300 -12.44 19.92 19.01
CA TYR A 300 -11.31 20.32 19.85
C TYR A 300 -11.43 19.71 21.25
N LEU A 301 -12.55 19.91 21.95
CA LEU A 301 -12.77 19.37 23.30
C LEU A 301 -12.69 17.84 23.34
N LYS A 302 -13.29 17.15 22.35
CA LYS A 302 -13.19 15.69 22.19
C LYS A 302 -11.74 15.23 22.00
N SER A 303 -10.89 16.03 21.37
CA SER A 303 -9.45 15.74 21.24
C SER A 303 -8.70 15.97 22.56
N VAL A 304 -9.00 17.04 23.30
CA VAL A 304 -8.45 17.34 24.64
C VAL A 304 -8.81 16.25 25.65
N VAL A 305 -10.04 15.73 25.60
CA VAL A 305 -10.48 14.59 26.42
C VAL A 305 -9.79 13.29 25.98
N ARG A 306 -9.84 12.93 24.69
CA ARG A 306 -9.26 11.68 24.15
C ARG A 306 -7.78 11.51 24.50
N LEU A 307 -7.01 12.58 24.44
CA LEU A 307 -5.56 12.55 24.65
C LEU A 307 -5.14 12.76 26.10
N GLY A 308 -6.07 12.81 27.05
CA GLY A 308 -5.77 12.96 28.49
C GLY A 308 -5.39 14.36 28.93
N GLN A 309 -5.40 15.35 28.03
CA GLN A 309 -5.10 16.74 28.35
C GLN A 309 -6.13 17.36 29.31
N ALA A 310 -7.40 16.94 29.25
CA ALA A 310 -8.40 17.27 30.26
C ALA A 310 -8.11 16.72 31.67
N HIS A 311 -7.25 15.69 31.76
CA HIS A 311 -6.99 14.93 32.99
C HIS A 311 -5.57 15.17 33.57
N GLY A 312 -4.72 15.94 32.89
CA GLY A 312 -3.34 16.23 33.35
C GLY A 312 -2.25 15.25 32.88
N ILE A 313 -2.48 14.52 31.77
CA ILE A 313 -1.54 13.52 31.20
C ILE A 313 -0.07 13.97 31.06
N ASP A 314 0.19 15.26 30.88
CA ASP A 314 1.53 15.85 30.79
C ASP A 314 2.39 15.55 32.03
N GLN A 315 1.77 15.42 33.21
CA GLN A 315 2.45 15.06 34.46
C GLN A 315 3.09 13.66 34.39
N LEU A 316 2.47 12.75 33.64
CA LEU A 316 2.95 11.38 33.42
C LEU A 316 3.78 11.25 32.13
N THR A 317 3.79 12.27 31.28
CA THR A 317 4.50 12.27 29.99
C THR A 317 5.39 13.51 29.82
N PRO A 318 6.34 13.76 30.75
CA PRO A 318 7.14 14.99 30.79
C PRO A 318 8.03 15.22 29.56
N TYR A 319 8.27 14.17 28.76
CA TYR A 319 9.04 14.21 27.52
C TYR A 319 8.19 14.42 26.24
N ARG A 320 6.90 14.72 26.39
CA ARG A 320 6.04 15.21 25.30
C ARG A 320 6.00 16.74 25.30
N ASN A 321 5.65 17.32 24.15
CA ASN A 321 5.31 18.75 24.07
C ASN A 321 4.13 19.06 25.00
N LYS A 322 4.20 20.17 25.73
CA LYS A 322 3.14 20.53 26.70
C LYS A 322 1.81 20.82 25.99
N GLY A 323 0.73 20.27 26.53
CA GLY A 323 -0.59 20.36 25.95
C GLY A 323 -0.73 19.61 24.62
N SER A 324 0.12 18.61 24.33
CA SER A 324 0.11 17.88 23.05
C SER A 324 -1.26 17.33 22.67
N LEU A 325 -1.71 17.68 21.46
CA LEU A 325 -2.95 17.21 20.85
C LEU A 325 -2.68 16.34 19.60
N LEU A 326 -1.52 15.67 19.58
CA LEU A 326 -1.12 14.72 18.54
C LEU A 326 -1.35 13.26 19.00
N VAL A 327 -2.11 12.50 18.22
CA VAL A 327 -2.16 11.03 18.35
C VAL A 327 -0.84 10.46 17.79
N LYS A 328 0.12 10.14 18.68
CA LYS A 328 1.44 9.57 18.32
C LYS A 328 1.35 8.11 17.88
N CYS A 329 2.38 7.63 17.18
CA CYS A 329 2.54 6.22 16.83
C CYS A 329 3.10 5.41 18.00
N VAL A 330 2.48 4.27 18.32
CA VAL A 330 2.89 3.36 19.40
C VAL A 330 4.06 2.44 19.04
N LEU A 331 4.40 2.32 17.74
CA LEU A 331 5.52 1.51 17.24
C LEU A 331 6.82 2.30 17.10
N CYS A 332 6.72 3.63 17.03
CA CYS A 332 7.87 4.51 17.00
C CYS A 332 8.53 4.58 18.39
N PRO A 333 9.87 4.65 18.48
CA PRO A 333 10.56 4.90 19.75
C PRO A 333 10.13 6.20 20.43
N GLU A 334 9.47 6.12 21.58
CA GLU A 334 9.12 7.25 22.46
C GLU A 334 9.72 7.04 23.85
N VAL A 335 10.80 7.77 24.12
CA VAL A 335 11.56 7.74 25.38
C VAL A 335 10.65 8.17 26.55
N GLY A 336 10.62 7.36 27.61
CA GLY A 336 9.75 7.52 28.76
C GLY A 336 8.36 6.90 28.61
N VAL A 337 8.02 6.34 27.44
CA VAL A 337 6.71 5.71 27.16
C VAL A 337 6.86 4.23 26.79
N ASN A 338 7.53 3.92 25.68
CA ASN A 338 7.79 2.56 25.22
C ASN A 338 9.29 2.23 25.08
N VAL A 339 10.14 3.17 25.50
CA VAL A 339 11.60 3.11 25.47
C VAL A 339 12.13 3.74 26.77
N SER A 340 13.12 3.13 27.41
CA SER A 340 13.68 3.60 28.68
C SER A 340 14.59 4.84 28.54
N LEU A 341 14.85 5.52 29.66
CA LEU A 341 15.81 6.64 29.73
C LEU A 341 17.27 6.16 29.77
N ASP A 342 17.51 5.00 30.37
CA ASP A 342 18.83 4.38 30.51
C ASP A 342 19.14 3.40 29.35
N LEU A 343 18.61 3.72 28.17
CA LEU A 343 18.65 2.88 26.97
C LEU A 343 20.05 2.87 26.33
N PRO A 344 20.72 1.70 26.22
CA PRO A 344 21.97 1.59 25.49
C PRO A 344 21.76 1.77 23.98
N LYS A 345 22.77 2.29 23.30
CA LYS A 345 22.78 2.36 21.83
C LYS A 345 22.99 0.95 21.26
N PRO A 346 22.12 0.43 20.37
CA PRO A 346 22.36 -0.85 19.72
C PRO A 346 23.68 -0.85 18.93
N PRO A 347 24.35 -2.01 18.79
CA PRO A 347 25.53 -2.12 17.93
C PRO A 347 25.17 -1.78 16.48
N LEU A 348 26.18 -1.37 15.71
CA LEU A 348 26.03 -0.86 14.34
C LEU A 348 25.14 -1.74 13.45
N HIS A 349 25.30 -3.06 13.53
CA HIS A 349 24.61 -4.08 12.74
C HIS A 349 23.20 -4.46 13.24
N LEU A 350 22.71 -3.81 14.32
CA LEU A 350 21.37 -3.96 14.89
C LEU A 350 20.62 -2.63 15.06
N ARG A 351 21.08 -1.52 14.45
CA ARG A 351 20.47 -0.18 14.62
C ARG A 351 18.98 -0.12 14.23
N HIS A 352 18.52 -0.95 13.29
CA HIS A 352 17.11 -1.05 12.88
C HIS A 352 16.17 -1.45 14.02
N THR A 353 16.66 -2.17 15.03
CA THR A 353 15.87 -2.54 16.23
C THR A 353 15.40 -1.30 17.00
N LEU A 354 16.14 -0.18 16.95
CA LEU A 354 15.81 1.11 17.58
C LEU A 354 15.92 2.24 16.55
N GLN A 355 15.06 2.21 15.55
CA GLN A 355 15.07 3.17 14.45
C GLN A 355 13.77 3.96 14.33
N GLN A 356 13.90 5.24 14.06
CA GLN A 356 12.83 6.11 13.61
C GLN A 356 12.94 6.33 12.09
N GLN A 357 12.08 5.64 11.34
CA GLN A 357 11.91 5.85 9.90
C GLN A 357 10.90 6.98 9.65
N MET A 358 11.19 7.84 8.66
CA MET A 358 10.46 9.08 8.37
C MET A 358 10.30 9.29 6.86
N THR A 359 9.16 9.83 6.43
CA THR A 359 8.83 10.11 5.03
C THR A 359 8.23 11.51 4.90
N LEU A 360 8.66 12.26 3.87
CA LEU A 360 8.24 13.63 3.59
C LEU A 360 7.66 13.71 2.18
N ASP A 361 6.45 14.26 2.02
CA ASP A 361 5.79 14.44 0.70
C ASP A 361 4.76 15.58 0.68
N GLY A 362 4.56 16.20 -0.51
CA GLY A 362 3.73 17.37 -0.78
C GLY A 362 2.42 17.09 -1.55
N ASN A 363 1.30 17.05 -0.84
CA ASN A 363 -0.03 16.87 -1.42
C ASN A 363 -0.66 18.20 -1.91
N PHE A 364 -1.17 18.23 -3.14
CA PHE A 364 -1.78 19.41 -3.78
C PHE A 364 -3.31 19.42 -3.81
N HIS A 365 -4.00 18.46 -3.18
CA HIS A 365 -5.47 18.39 -3.20
C HIS A 365 -6.12 19.17 -2.05
N THR A 366 -5.40 19.37 -0.95
CA THR A 366 -5.79 19.98 0.34
C THR A 366 -5.64 21.51 0.41
N GLY A 367 -5.52 22.19 -0.74
CA GLY A 367 -5.37 23.66 -0.82
C GLY A 367 -6.56 24.47 -0.29
N HIS A 368 -6.41 25.80 -0.29
CA HIS A 368 -7.39 26.80 0.15
C HIS A 368 -7.59 27.85 -0.96
N PHE A 369 -8.79 28.44 -1.06
CA PHE A 369 -9.05 29.51 -2.03
C PHE A 369 -8.68 30.88 -1.45
N ALA A 370 -8.06 31.73 -2.28
CA ALA A 370 -7.79 33.12 -1.94
C ALA A 370 -9.11 33.92 -1.90
N LYS A 371 -9.75 33.94 -0.73
CA LYS A 371 -11.04 34.59 -0.44
C LYS A 371 -10.93 35.53 0.75
N ASN A 372 -11.97 36.31 1.00
CA ASN A 372 -12.05 37.16 2.19
C ASN A 372 -12.31 36.30 3.45
N CYS A 373 -11.25 35.92 4.15
CA CYS A 373 -11.28 35.25 5.44
C CYS A 373 -11.04 36.25 6.57
N ASP A 374 -11.68 36.05 7.73
CA ASP A 374 -11.35 36.81 8.94
C ASP A 374 -9.93 36.41 9.42
N PRO A 375 -8.96 37.34 9.50
CA PRO A 375 -7.60 37.02 9.97
C PRO A 375 -7.53 36.56 11.43
N ARG A 376 -8.61 36.70 12.20
CA ARG A 376 -8.75 36.24 13.59
C ARG A 376 -9.23 34.79 13.70
N ASP A 377 -9.63 34.17 12.58
CA ASP A 377 -10.03 32.76 12.50
C ASP A 377 -8.78 31.86 12.46
N VAL A 378 -8.12 31.75 13.62
CA VAL A 378 -6.95 30.89 13.89
C VAL A 378 -7.38 29.49 14.33
N SER A 379 -6.49 28.51 14.22
CA SER A 379 -6.73 27.12 14.66
C SER A 379 -6.96 27.03 16.17
N LEU A 380 -7.92 26.22 16.63
CA LEU A 380 -8.12 25.94 18.06
C LEU A 380 -7.01 25.04 18.63
N PHE A 381 -6.35 24.26 17.79
CA PHE A 381 -5.24 23.39 18.18
C PHE A 381 -3.90 24.13 18.35
N ASP A 382 -3.76 25.33 17.79
CA ASP A 382 -2.66 26.30 17.98
C ASP A 382 -1.29 25.67 18.30
N GLY A 383 -0.65 25.04 17.31
CA GLY A 383 0.68 24.43 17.45
C GLY A 383 0.76 23.09 18.18
N LYS A 384 -0.30 22.63 18.85
CA LYS A 384 -0.26 21.45 19.74
C LYS A 384 -0.37 20.11 19.02
N ALA A 385 -0.98 20.09 17.83
CA ALA A 385 -1.18 18.88 17.01
C ALA A 385 -0.25 18.87 15.76
N HIS A 386 -0.76 18.46 14.58
CA HIS A 386 0.03 18.30 13.35
C HIS A 386 0.61 19.61 12.78
N PHE A 387 -0.12 20.72 12.83
CA PHE A 387 0.30 22.04 12.31
C PHE A 387 1.02 22.89 13.37
N ALA A 388 2.00 23.69 12.94
CA ALA A 388 2.60 24.76 13.74
C ALA A 388 1.65 25.97 13.89
N PRO A 389 1.89 26.90 14.83
CA PRO A 389 1.15 28.16 14.89
C PRO A 389 1.30 28.93 13.58
N ASP A 390 0.17 29.24 12.93
CA ASP A 390 0.12 29.83 11.58
C ASP A 390 0.90 31.17 11.50
N LYS A 391 0.92 31.93 12.59
CA LYS A 391 1.66 33.19 12.72
C LYS A 391 3.19 32.96 12.67
N GLU A 392 3.70 31.98 13.40
CA GLU A 392 5.13 31.66 13.47
C GLU A 392 5.62 31.10 12.13
N TYR A 393 4.88 30.14 11.57
CA TYR A 393 5.22 29.54 10.28
C TYR A 393 5.22 30.56 9.14
N ARG A 394 4.31 31.53 9.14
CA ARG A 394 4.32 32.65 8.17
C ARG A 394 5.50 33.62 8.38
N ALA A 395 5.91 33.89 9.63
CA ALA A 395 7.07 34.73 9.91
C ALA A 395 8.36 34.06 9.43
N TYR A 396 8.54 32.77 9.74
CA TYR A 396 9.61 31.92 9.23
C TYR A 396 9.68 31.95 7.68
N LEU A 397 8.55 31.74 6.99
CA LEU A 397 8.49 31.78 5.52
C LEU A 397 8.74 33.18 4.92
N GLN A 398 8.60 34.25 5.70
CA GLN A 398 8.96 35.62 5.30
C GLN A 398 10.44 35.94 5.53
N SER A 399 11.10 35.23 6.46
CA SER A 399 12.54 35.40 6.73
C SER A 399 13.43 34.77 5.66
N ILE A 400 12.98 33.68 5.03
CA ILE A 400 13.80 32.91 4.07
C ILE A 400 13.75 33.54 2.67
N PRO A 401 14.92 33.87 2.07
CA PRO A 401 14.98 34.40 0.70
C PRO A 401 14.57 33.34 -0.33
N VAL A 402 13.94 33.76 -1.42
CA VAL A 402 13.51 32.86 -2.51
C VAL A 402 14.72 32.39 -3.33
N SER A 403 15.29 31.25 -2.93
CA SER A 403 16.35 30.57 -3.68
C SER A 403 15.83 30.00 -5.00
N LYS A 404 16.61 30.16 -6.07
CA LYS A 404 16.37 29.59 -7.40
C LYS A 404 17.35 28.46 -7.69
N GLU A 405 17.29 27.41 -6.87
CA GLU A 405 18.06 26.19 -7.11
C GLU A 405 17.52 25.45 -8.34
N LYS A 406 18.41 25.15 -9.28
CA LYS A 406 18.12 24.35 -10.48
C LYS A 406 18.55 22.92 -10.20
N SER A 407 17.76 21.94 -10.65
CA SER A 407 18.15 20.54 -10.50
C SER A 407 19.40 20.24 -11.33
N THR A 408 20.30 19.48 -10.72
CA THR A 408 21.40 18.77 -11.39
C THR A 408 20.92 17.43 -11.93
N CYS A 409 19.87 16.85 -11.35
CA CYS A 409 19.15 15.71 -11.91
C CYS A 409 18.29 16.15 -13.11
N THR A 410 18.53 15.55 -14.28
CA THR A 410 18.09 16.04 -15.59
C THR A 410 16.60 15.87 -15.89
N TYR A 411 15.88 15.01 -15.14
CA TYR A 411 14.52 14.56 -15.50
C TYR A 411 13.39 14.99 -14.54
N LEU A 412 13.72 15.61 -13.40
CA LEU A 412 12.75 15.84 -12.34
C LEU A 412 11.92 17.12 -12.56
N LYS A 413 10.62 16.92 -12.81
CA LYS A 413 9.64 17.99 -13.06
C LYS A 413 9.24 18.76 -11.79
N ALA A 414 9.53 18.23 -10.59
CA ALA A 414 9.22 18.84 -9.30
C ALA A 414 10.05 20.12 -9.07
N VAL A 415 11.39 19.99 -9.03
CA VAL A 415 12.33 21.12 -8.85
C VAL A 415 12.08 22.24 -9.86
N ASN A 416 11.91 21.86 -11.13
CA ASN A 416 11.60 22.78 -12.25
C ASN A 416 10.23 23.51 -12.15
N ARG A 417 9.47 23.28 -11.06
CA ARG A 417 8.17 23.92 -10.75
C ARG A 417 8.08 24.49 -9.32
N GLN A 418 9.16 24.50 -8.53
CA GLN A 418 9.19 24.99 -7.13
C GLN A 418 8.85 26.49 -6.91
N ASP A 419 8.71 27.28 -7.98
CA ASP A 419 8.28 28.68 -7.92
C ASP A 419 6.94 28.94 -8.64
N LYS A 420 6.25 27.91 -9.13
CA LYS A 420 5.03 28.04 -9.95
C LYS A 420 3.81 27.58 -9.17
N LYS A 421 2.89 28.51 -8.87
CA LYS A 421 1.55 28.16 -8.34
C LYS A 421 0.83 27.23 -9.31
N LYS A 422 0.51 26.01 -8.84
CA LYS A 422 -0.11 24.94 -9.63
C LYS A 422 -1.53 25.30 -10.13
N PHE A 423 -2.24 26.13 -9.37
CA PHE A 423 -3.59 26.59 -9.66
C PHE A 423 -3.72 28.11 -9.43
N LYS A 424 -4.61 28.78 -10.18
CA LYS A 424 -4.95 30.19 -9.98
C LYS A 424 -5.93 30.34 -8.80
N HIS A 425 -5.98 31.54 -8.20
CA HIS A 425 -6.90 31.91 -7.13
C HIS A 425 -6.81 31.07 -5.83
N GLN A 426 -5.65 30.47 -5.57
CA GLN A 426 -5.32 29.82 -4.30
C GLN A 426 -4.22 30.58 -3.56
N ASP A 427 -4.41 30.80 -2.26
CA ASP A 427 -3.40 31.27 -1.33
C ASP A 427 -2.53 30.10 -0.85
N VAL A 428 -3.16 29.01 -0.36
CA VAL A 428 -2.52 27.71 -0.08
C VAL A 428 -2.78 26.73 -1.23
N THR A 429 -1.72 26.23 -1.87
CA THR A 429 -1.79 25.28 -3.00
C THR A 429 -1.78 23.80 -2.58
N GLY A 430 -1.59 23.50 -1.30
CA GLY A 430 -1.50 22.14 -0.77
C GLY A 430 -0.85 22.07 0.62
N THR A 431 -0.49 20.88 1.07
CA THR A 431 0.16 20.60 2.37
C THR A 431 1.31 19.61 2.22
N ILE A 432 2.44 19.84 2.89
CA ILE A 432 3.47 18.81 3.08
C ILE A 432 3.20 18.09 4.40
N ASN A 433 3.29 16.76 4.41
CA ASN A 433 3.30 15.97 5.64
C ASN A 433 4.71 15.38 5.91
N GLY A 434 5.08 15.34 7.19
CA GLY A 434 6.05 14.38 7.72
C GLY A 434 5.30 13.22 8.38
N GLN A 435 5.59 11.98 7.94
CA GLN A 435 4.95 10.75 8.42
C GLN A 435 6.00 9.72 8.82
N CYS A 436 5.67 8.75 9.69
CA CYS A 436 6.57 7.60 9.93
C CYS A 436 6.35 6.48 8.89
N SER A 437 7.21 5.45 8.90
CA SER A 437 7.01 4.26 8.06
C SER A 437 5.69 3.53 8.35
N HIS A 438 5.17 3.62 9.58
CA HIS A 438 3.86 3.06 9.97
C HIS A 438 2.65 3.84 9.43
N VAL A 439 2.85 4.87 8.59
CA VAL A 439 1.80 5.75 8.03
C VAL A 439 1.03 6.51 9.13
N PHE A 440 1.73 7.04 10.13
CA PHE A 440 1.17 8.03 11.05
C PHE A 440 1.60 9.42 10.62
N VAL A 441 0.65 10.36 10.52
CA VAL A 441 0.96 11.77 10.32
C VAL A 441 1.52 12.34 11.62
N VAL A 442 2.68 13.00 11.56
CA VAL A 442 3.36 13.59 12.73
C VAL A 442 3.43 15.12 12.61
N ALA A 443 3.71 15.62 11.41
CA ALA A 443 3.79 17.04 11.09
C ALA A 443 3.04 17.34 9.79
N THR A 444 2.39 18.51 9.73
CA THR A 444 1.80 19.07 8.51
C THR A 444 2.13 20.56 8.42
N VAL A 445 2.44 21.04 7.21
CA VAL A 445 2.65 22.47 6.93
C VAL A 445 1.95 22.89 5.63
N ASP A 446 1.51 24.15 5.55
CA ASP A 446 0.80 24.70 4.39
C ASP A 446 1.77 25.20 3.30
N MET A 447 1.48 24.86 2.04
CA MET A 447 2.26 25.34 0.88
C MET A 447 1.62 26.60 0.28
N TYR A 448 2.21 27.77 0.49
CA TYR A 448 1.66 29.05 -0.04
C TYR A 448 1.98 29.34 -1.52
N HIS A 449 2.85 28.55 -2.16
CA HIS A 449 3.20 28.71 -3.57
C HIS A 449 3.34 27.37 -4.29
N SER A 450 4.28 26.58 -3.81
CA SER A 450 4.77 25.32 -4.35
C SER A 450 5.56 24.63 -3.24
N GLU A 451 6.08 23.44 -3.52
CA GLU A 451 6.91 22.64 -2.61
C GLU A 451 8.36 23.16 -2.55
N ARG A 452 8.55 24.34 -1.96
CA ARG A 452 9.88 24.90 -1.69
C ARG A 452 10.54 24.16 -0.54
N PHE A 453 11.86 23.99 -0.59
CA PHE A 453 12.64 23.39 0.50
C PHE A 453 12.37 24.02 1.88
N ALA A 454 12.15 25.34 1.96
CA ALA A 454 11.77 26.01 3.21
C ALA A 454 10.53 25.39 3.89
N ASN A 455 9.53 24.92 3.11
CA ASN A 455 8.36 24.23 3.65
C ASN A 455 8.78 22.84 4.20
N THR A 456 9.59 22.10 3.44
CA THR A 456 10.08 20.76 3.80
C THR A 456 10.99 20.81 5.04
N ASP A 457 11.85 21.82 5.13
CA ASP A 457 12.71 22.13 6.27
C ASP A 457 11.85 22.35 7.53
N ALA A 458 10.78 23.15 7.44
CA ALA A 458 9.83 23.36 8.54
C ALA A 458 9.04 22.10 8.91
N ALA A 459 8.61 21.30 7.93
CA ALA A 459 7.92 20.03 8.16
C ALA A 459 8.82 19.04 8.92
N LEU A 460 10.08 18.92 8.49
CA LEU A 460 11.11 18.08 9.10
C LEU A 460 11.48 18.56 10.51
N ALA A 461 11.77 19.84 10.68
CA ALA A 461 12.07 20.43 12.00
C ALA A 461 10.91 20.23 12.98
N ARG A 462 9.68 20.44 12.51
CA ARG A 462 8.47 20.15 13.29
C ARG A 462 8.33 18.67 13.64
N MET A 463 8.62 17.77 12.70
CA MET A 463 8.55 16.33 12.92
C MET A 463 9.53 15.91 14.02
N VAL A 464 10.77 16.42 14.00
CA VAL A 464 11.77 16.21 15.07
C VAL A 464 11.27 16.77 16.42
N ARG A 465 10.79 18.03 16.45
CA ARG A 465 10.25 18.67 17.67
C ARG A 465 9.04 17.94 18.29
N LYS A 466 8.31 17.12 17.52
CA LYS A 466 7.21 16.28 18.05
C LYS A 466 7.64 14.91 18.58
N MET A 467 8.92 14.56 18.47
CA MET A 467 9.48 13.32 19.05
C MET A 467 9.93 13.49 20.51
N GLY A 468 10.13 14.73 20.98
CA GLY A 468 10.59 15.02 22.35
C GLY A 468 9.86 16.20 23.00
N PRO A 469 10.39 16.69 24.14
CA PRO A 469 9.87 17.87 24.84
C PRO A 469 10.21 19.16 24.08
N ASP A 470 9.54 20.25 24.45
CA ASP A 470 9.74 21.58 23.85
C ASP A 470 11.13 22.20 24.16
N GLN A 471 11.87 21.63 25.12
CA GLN A 471 13.26 21.99 25.44
C GLN A 471 14.05 20.72 25.82
N LEU A 472 15.21 20.50 25.18
CA LEU A 472 16.06 19.33 25.38
C LEU A 472 17.04 19.50 26.57
N THR A 473 16.50 19.83 27.76
CA THR A 473 17.32 20.11 28.96
C THR A 473 17.67 18.87 29.79
N ASP A 474 16.90 17.78 29.68
CA ASP A 474 17.18 16.53 30.39
C ASP A 474 18.28 15.74 29.65
N ILE A 475 19.41 15.50 30.33
CA ILE A 475 20.57 14.81 29.77
C ILE A 475 20.34 13.31 29.54
N LYS A 476 19.53 12.63 30.37
CA LYS A 476 19.16 11.23 30.14
C LYS A 476 18.25 11.11 28.93
N PHE A 477 17.22 11.96 28.83
CA PHE A 477 16.38 12.02 27.64
C PHE A 477 17.22 12.29 26.39
N ARG A 478 18.12 13.29 26.43
CA ARG A 478 18.96 13.64 25.28
C ARG A 478 19.87 12.48 24.86
N LEU A 479 20.45 11.74 25.80
CA LEU A 479 21.27 10.56 25.52
C LEU A 479 20.45 9.43 24.88
N ALA A 480 19.31 9.05 25.46
CA ALA A 480 18.42 8.03 24.90
C ALA A 480 17.89 8.44 23.51
N PHE A 481 17.56 9.72 23.34
CA PHE A 481 17.12 10.26 22.05
C PHE A 481 18.23 10.26 20.99
N ASP A 482 19.49 10.51 21.36
CA ASP A 482 20.66 10.42 20.49
C ASP A 482 21.07 8.98 20.13
N ASN A 483 20.60 8.00 20.92
CA ASN A 483 20.81 6.57 20.68
C ASN A 483 19.84 5.99 19.63
N ILE A 484 18.65 6.56 19.46
CA ILE A 484 17.68 6.18 18.41
C ILE A 484 18.25 6.54 17.02
N ASP A 485 18.42 5.55 16.14
CA ASP A 485 18.83 5.76 14.74
C ASP A 485 17.71 6.44 13.94
N LYS A 486 18.05 7.33 12.99
CA LYS A 486 17.07 8.18 12.29
C LYS A 486 17.28 8.12 10.79
N VAL A 487 16.25 7.70 10.06
CA VAL A 487 16.27 7.53 8.60
C VAL A 487 15.13 8.31 8.00
N ALA A 488 15.40 9.14 6.99
CA ALA A 488 14.39 9.92 6.28
C ALA A 488 14.44 9.67 4.77
N THR A 489 13.27 9.55 4.13
CA THR A 489 13.16 9.59 2.67
C THR A 489 12.43 10.82 2.18
N TYR A 490 12.90 11.33 1.04
CA TYR A 490 12.27 12.41 0.29
C TYR A 490 12.64 12.25 -1.19
N ASP A 491 11.68 12.47 -2.11
CA ASP A 491 11.86 12.42 -3.57
C ASP A 491 13.21 12.95 -4.04
N ILE A 492 13.53 14.16 -3.61
CA ILE A 492 14.69 14.92 -4.05
C ILE A 492 15.77 14.99 -2.98
N ALA A 493 15.86 13.97 -2.12
CA ALA A 493 16.87 13.86 -1.06
C ALA A 493 18.30 14.10 -1.57
N CYS A 494 18.64 13.62 -2.77
CA CYS A 494 19.97 13.82 -3.36
C CYS A 494 20.36 15.29 -3.62
N GLU A 495 19.39 16.20 -3.76
CA GLU A 495 19.63 17.64 -3.89
C GLU A 495 19.32 18.38 -2.57
N TYR A 496 18.25 17.97 -1.89
CA TYR A 496 17.80 18.52 -0.61
C TYR A 496 18.85 18.39 0.51
N TYR A 497 19.45 17.20 0.65
CA TYR A 497 20.46 16.87 1.67
C TYR A 497 21.73 17.70 1.51
N ALA A 498 22.18 17.95 0.27
CA ALA A 498 23.47 18.58 -0.03
C ALA A 498 23.67 19.95 0.65
N LYS A 499 22.57 20.69 0.84
CA LYS A 499 22.54 21.99 1.54
C LYS A 499 21.78 21.97 2.88
N LEU A 500 21.23 20.83 3.28
CA LEU A 500 20.34 20.72 4.46
C LEU A 500 21.01 21.24 5.73
N LYS A 501 22.24 20.80 5.97
CA LYS A 501 23.07 21.17 7.14
C LYS A 501 23.38 22.68 7.16
N GLU A 502 23.56 23.30 6.00
CA GLU A 502 23.76 24.75 5.86
C GLU A 502 22.48 25.51 6.17
N ARG A 503 21.34 25.14 5.56
CA ARG A 503 20.04 25.82 5.76
C ARG A 503 19.60 25.79 7.22
N PHE A 504 19.73 24.64 7.89
CA PHE A 504 19.34 24.48 9.30
C PHE A 504 20.23 25.26 10.27
N ARG A 505 21.54 25.39 9.99
CA ARG A 505 22.46 26.17 10.83
C ARG A 505 22.39 27.69 10.56
N ALA A 506 22.02 28.09 9.35
CA ALA A 506 21.90 29.49 8.94
C ALA A 506 20.56 30.14 9.36
N CYS A 507 19.53 29.35 9.67
CA CYS A 507 18.21 29.84 10.09
C CYS A 507 18.05 29.71 11.62
N PRO A 508 17.89 30.82 12.37
CA PRO A 508 17.67 30.77 13.82
C PRO A 508 16.47 29.92 14.23
N ASP A 509 15.40 29.95 13.44
CA ASP A 509 14.16 29.19 13.66
C ASP A 509 14.30 27.66 13.44
N LEU A 510 15.50 27.16 13.07
CA LEU A 510 15.82 25.74 12.83
C LEU A 510 17.06 25.24 13.60
N LEU A 511 17.76 26.14 14.31
CA LEU A 511 19.09 25.86 14.89
C LEU A 511 19.04 24.85 16.05
N ASP A 512 17.94 24.83 16.80
CA ASP A 512 17.63 23.94 17.93
C ASP A 512 17.56 22.45 17.58
N VAL A 513 17.38 22.11 16.29
CA VAL A 513 17.35 20.73 15.79
C VAL A 513 18.47 20.40 14.81
N ALA A 514 19.33 21.36 14.46
CA ALA A 514 20.34 21.19 13.43
C ALA A 514 21.32 20.03 13.72
N ASP A 515 21.67 19.80 14.98
CA ASP A 515 22.59 18.73 15.42
C ASP A 515 21.96 17.32 15.41
N ILE A 516 20.63 17.24 15.42
CA ILE A 516 19.85 16.01 15.21
C ILE A 516 19.75 15.72 13.71
N ILE A 517 19.44 16.76 12.93
CA ILE A 517 19.33 16.73 11.46
C ILE A 517 20.66 16.29 10.82
N ASP A 518 21.78 16.71 11.40
CA ASP A 518 23.14 16.30 11.03
C ASP A 518 23.35 14.77 11.03
N ARG A 519 22.57 14.02 11.81
CA ARG A 519 22.72 12.57 12.04
C ARG A 519 21.65 11.73 11.33
N ILE A 520 20.73 12.36 10.60
CA ILE A 520 19.70 11.64 9.83
C ILE A 520 20.34 11.01 8.59
N ARG A 521 20.12 9.71 8.38
CA ARG A 521 20.49 8.99 7.15
C ARG A 521 19.41 9.25 6.09
N TRP A 522 19.81 9.62 4.88
CA TRP A 522 18.89 10.06 3.82
C TRP A 522 18.77 9.05 2.68
N GLY A 523 17.54 8.79 2.25
CA GLY A 523 17.22 7.99 1.07
C GLY A 523 16.19 8.66 0.15
N ILE A 524 15.95 8.05 -1.01
CA ILE A 524 14.89 8.38 -1.96
C ILE A 524 13.88 7.20 -1.97
N PRO A 525 12.56 7.45 -2.02
CA PRO A 525 11.56 6.38 -2.12
C PRO A 525 11.77 5.44 -3.33
N ALA A 526 11.39 4.17 -3.18
CA ALA A 526 11.74 3.08 -4.10
C ALA A 526 11.17 3.19 -5.53
N LEU A 527 10.01 3.82 -5.71
CA LEU A 527 9.45 4.22 -7.01
C LEU A 527 10.24 5.41 -7.56
N HIS A 528 10.42 6.44 -6.75
CA HIS A 528 10.94 7.75 -7.16
C HIS A 528 12.41 7.68 -7.57
N VAL A 529 13.22 6.85 -6.90
CA VAL A 529 14.66 6.71 -7.16
C VAL A 529 14.97 6.27 -8.60
N THR A 530 14.06 5.55 -9.25
CA THR A 530 14.19 5.13 -10.67
C THR A 530 14.12 6.32 -11.66
N GLY A 531 13.65 7.49 -11.22
CA GLY A 531 13.65 8.73 -12.01
C GLY A 531 14.94 9.55 -11.91
N HIS A 532 15.96 9.06 -11.21
CA HIS A 532 17.23 9.76 -10.96
C HIS A 532 18.38 9.18 -11.80
N LYS A 533 19.56 9.81 -11.73
CA LYS A 533 20.79 9.21 -12.29
C LYS A 533 21.21 7.97 -11.49
N SER A 534 21.94 7.06 -12.14
CA SER A 534 22.53 5.84 -11.58
C SER A 534 23.14 6.03 -10.19
N ASP A 535 23.98 7.05 -10.02
CA ASP A 535 24.71 7.30 -8.77
C ASP A 535 23.75 7.52 -7.60
N CYS A 536 22.58 8.13 -7.84
CA CYS A 536 21.59 8.36 -6.80
C CYS A 536 20.89 7.06 -6.37
N MET A 537 20.80 6.07 -7.25
CA MET A 537 20.25 4.75 -6.89
C MET A 537 21.17 4.02 -5.91
N TYR A 538 22.48 4.07 -6.12
CA TYR A 538 23.45 3.45 -5.21
C TYR A 538 23.66 4.25 -3.92
N MET A 539 23.63 5.59 -3.98
CA MET A 539 23.90 6.46 -2.82
C MET A 539 22.68 6.73 -1.93
N PHE A 540 21.46 6.69 -2.48
CA PHE A 540 20.23 7.04 -1.76
C PHE A 540 19.09 6.00 -1.92
N GLY A 541 19.25 4.95 -2.73
CA GLY A 541 18.25 3.90 -2.81
C GLY A 541 18.21 3.10 -1.50
N THR A 542 17.07 3.08 -0.80
CA THR A 542 16.94 2.42 0.51
C THR A 542 17.31 0.94 0.50
N ALA A 543 17.16 0.28 -0.66
CA ALA A 543 17.61 -1.10 -0.90
C ALA A 543 19.13 -1.33 -0.74
N TYR A 544 19.94 -0.27 -0.67
CA TYR A 544 21.39 -0.29 -0.44
C TYR A 544 21.80 0.46 0.84
N MET A 545 20.84 0.78 1.71
CA MET A 545 21.11 1.33 3.04
C MET A 545 21.13 0.18 4.06
N ASP A 546 22.17 0.12 4.89
CA ASP A 546 22.35 -0.92 5.90
C ASP A 546 21.42 -0.68 7.10
N CYS A 547 20.92 -1.73 7.75
CA CYS A 547 20.04 -1.62 8.91
C CYS A 547 18.82 -0.71 8.64
N VAL A 548 18.01 -1.06 7.63
CA VAL A 548 16.69 -0.44 7.34
C VAL A 548 15.62 -1.45 6.90
N GLY A 549 15.98 -2.72 6.73
CA GLY A 549 15.12 -3.78 6.21
C GLY A 549 14.54 -3.45 4.83
N HIS A 550 13.23 -3.61 4.69
CA HIS A 550 12.48 -3.26 3.48
C HIS A 550 11.74 -1.91 3.60
N PHE A 551 12.38 -0.90 4.19
CA PHE A 551 11.85 0.46 4.20
C PHE A 551 11.82 1.05 2.77
N HIS A 552 10.62 1.29 2.24
CA HIS A 552 10.41 1.67 0.83
C HIS A 552 10.16 3.17 0.59
N GLY A 553 10.05 3.98 1.65
CA GLY A 553 9.88 5.44 1.57
C GLY A 553 8.50 5.97 1.12
N GLU A 554 7.72 5.21 0.35
CA GLU A 554 6.41 5.62 -0.20
C GLU A 554 5.28 5.83 0.84
N THR A 555 5.56 5.70 2.14
CA THR A 555 4.52 5.55 3.17
C THR A 555 3.64 6.79 3.30
N ALA A 556 4.13 7.96 2.86
CA ALA A 556 3.36 9.19 2.88
C ALA A 556 2.13 9.17 1.95
N GLU A 557 2.22 8.49 0.79
CA GLU A 557 1.12 8.45 -0.20
C GLU A 557 -0.13 7.75 0.34
N ALA A 558 0.04 6.75 1.20
CA ALA A 558 -1.05 5.90 1.70
C ALA A 558 -2.13 6.67 2.50
N TYR A 559 -1.82 7.85 3.04
CA TYR A 559 -2.80 8.73 3.69
C TYR A 559 -3.63 9.57 2.69
N TRP A 560 -3.11 9.85 1.49
CA TRP A 560 -3.73 10.79 0.55
C TRP A 560 -5.14 10.39 0.08
N PRO A 561 -5.50 9.12 -0.18
CA PRO A 561 -6.88 8.74 -0.50
C PRO A 561 -7.91 9.09 0.59
N SER A 562 -7.48 9.22 1.86
CA SER A 562 -8.31 9.68 2.97
C SER A 562 -8.38 11.21 3.03
N ALA A 563 -7.22 11.88 2.94
CA ALA A 563 -7.10 13.33 3.00
C ALA A 563 -7.77 14.06 1.82
N ASN A 564 -7.63 13.51 0.60
CA ASN A 564 -8.08 14.15 -0.63
C ASN A 564 -9.61 14.33 -0.69
N LYS A 565 -10.36 13.44 -0.02
CA LYS A 565 -11.82 13.55 0.13
C LYS A 565 -12.25 14.83 0.86
N LEU A 566 -11.43 15.34 1.78
CA LEU A 566 -11.69 16.60 2.49
C LEU A 566 -11.47 17.84 1.61
N GLY A 567 -10.80 17.69 0.45
CA GLY A 567 -10.36 18.81 -0.39
C GLY A 567 -11.49 19.75 -0.82
N GLY A 568 -12.70 19.24 -1.06
CA GLY A 568 -13.86 20.08 -1.39
C GLY A 568 -14.23 21.06 -0.28
N HIS A 569 -14.28 20.58 0.96
CA HIS A 569 -14.67 21.37 2.14
C HIS A 569 -13.52 22.24 2.65
N ALA A 570 -12.29 21.69 2.65
CA ALA A 570 -11.07 22.39 3.06
C ALA A 570 -10.82 23.67 2.25
N ARG A 571 -11.14 23.65 0.94
CA ARG A 571 -10.97 24.80 0.05
C ARG A 571 -11.87 26.00 0.38
N GLN A 572 -13.02 25.76 1.00
CA GLN A 572 -14.06 26.77 1.28
C GLN A 572 -14.15 27.18 2.77
N ALA A 573 -13.62 26.37 3.69
CA ALA A 573 -13.42 26.73 5.08
C ALA A 573 -12.49 27.96 5.22
N ASN A 574 -12.45 28.62 6.39
CA ASN A 574 -11.40 29.59 6.73
C ASN A 574 -10.14 28.86 7.23
N ASN A 575 -8.96 29.49 7.25
CA ASN A 575 -7.72 28.76 7.52
C ASN A 575 -7.68 28.05 8.89
N GLY A 576 -8.12 28.70 9.98
CA GLY A 576 -8.19 28.07 11.30
C GLY A 576 -9.11 26.84 11.32
N HIS A 577 -10.34 26.97 10.83
CA HIS A 577 -11.28 25.84 10.74
C HIS A 577 -10.78 24.75 9.76
N ARG A 578 -10.11 25.12 8.67
CA ARG A 578 -9.47 24.18 7.73
C ARG A 578 -8.39 23.34 8.43
N GLN A 579 -7.47 23.99 9.16
CA GLN A 579 -6.43 23.31 9.91
C GLN A 579 -7.03 22.41 10.99
N ASP A 580 -8.02 22.88 11.76
CA ASP A 580 -8.70 22.08 12.78
C ASP A 580 -9.38 20.81 12.19
N MET A 581 -10.02 20.94 11.02
CA MET A 581 -10.66 19.82 10.33
C MET A 581 -9.63 18.79 9.81
N LEU A 582 -8.50 19.26 9.28
CA LEU A 582 -7.41 18.39 8.83
C LEU A 582 -6.75 17.67 10.03
N ILE A 583 -6.55 18.37 11.15
CA ILE A 583 -6.01 17.82 12.40
C ILE A 583 -6.90 16.73 12.98
N ASP A 584 -8.21 16.97 13.09
CA ASP A 584 -9.20 15.99 13.57
C ASP A 584 -9.18 14.71 12.72
N ASN A 585 -9.10 14.86 11.39
CA ASN A 585 -9.02 13.73 10.46
C ASN A 585 -7.67 13.00 10.47
N ALA A 586 -6.55 13.68 10.68
CA ALA A 586 -5.24 13.05 10.83
C ALA A 586 -5.11 12.31 12.17
N ASN A 587 -5.65 12.89 13.25
CA ASN A 587 -5.74 12.22 14.55
C ASN A 587 -6.68 10.99 14.54
N ASP A 588 -7.77 11.02 13.75
CA ASP A 588 -8.62 9.83 13.57
C ASP A 588 -7.96 8.73 12.74
N TRP A 589 -7.25 9.10 11.67
CA TRP A 589 -6.44 8.15 10.90
C TRP A 589 -5.38 7.47 11.77
N ASN A 590 -4.56 8.25 12.48
CA ASN A 590 -3.57 7.72 13.42
C ASN A 590 -4.22 6.83 14.49
N TRP A 591 -5.41 7.19 14.98
CA TRP A 591 -6.13 6.35 15.96
C TRP A 591 -6.59 5.01 15.39
N LYS A 592 -7.20 5.00 14.20
CA LYS A 592 -7.62 3.76 13.52
C LYS A 592 -6.43 2.85 13.24
N LYS A 593 -5.25 3.44 12.96
CA LYS A 593 -3.99 2.69 12.91
C LYS A 593 -3.66 2.05 14.26
N ILE A 594 -3.69 2.79 15.38
CA ILE A 594 -3.42 2.24 16.73
C ILE A 594 -4.31 1.05 17.06
N VAL A 595 -5.64 1.19 16.90
CA VAL A 595 -6.59 0.15 17.32
C VAL A 595 -6.33 -1.19 16.63
N ASN A 596 -5.92 -1.16 15.37
CA ASN A 596 -5.70 -2.38 14.57
C ASN A 596 -4.21 -2.76 14.45
N ILE A 597 -3.29 -2.03 15.08
CA ILE A 597 -1.84 -2.16 14.81
C ILE A 597 -1.29 -3.54 15.19
N HIS A 598 -1.83 -4.16 16.24
CA HIS A 598 -1.40 -5.46 16.73
C HIS A 598 -1.72 -6.58 15.72
N VAL A 599 -2.87 -6.50 15.03
CA VAL A 599 -3.23 -7.43 13.94
C VAL A 599 -2.29 -7.23 12.75
N SER A 600 -2.08 -5.99 12.31
CA SER A 600 -1.16 -5.71 11.19
C SER A 600 0.30 -6.11 11.50
N LEU A 601 0.73 -6.00 12.76
CA LEU A 601 2.04 -6.49 13.18
C LEU A 601 2.14 -8.01 13.19
N TYR A 602 1.09 -8.72 13.60
CA TYR A 602 1.01 -10.18 13.56
C TYR A 602 1.18 -10.69 12.13
N ASP A 603 0.40 -10.14 11.19
CA ASP A 603 0.46 -10.48 9.77
C ASP A 603 1.84 -10.13 9.16
N ASP A 604 2.38 -8.93 9.45
CA ASP A 604 3.70 -8.50 9.00
C ASP A 604 4.81 -9.43 9.54
N LEU A 605 4.75 -9.84 10.81
CA LEU A 605 5.78 -10.67 11.48
C LEU A 605 5.77 -12.10 10.92
N LEU A 606 4.60 -12.71 10.74
CA LEU A 606 4.48 -14.02 10.09
C LEU A 606 4.94 -13.96 8.63
N SER A 607 4.54 -12.91 7.89
CA SER A 607 4.96 -12.71 6.50
C SER A 607 6.49 -12.51 6.38
N ALA A 608 7.08 -11.68 7.23
CA ALA A 608 8.53 -11.48 7.29
C ALA A 608 9.27 -12.77 7.65
N THR A 609 8.76 -13.54 8.62
CA THR A 609 9.37 -14.80 9.06
C THR A 609 9.33 -15.86 7.95
N LYS A 610 8.21 -15.98 7.23
CA LYS A 610 8.10 -16.86 6.05
C LYS A 610 9.07 -16.44 4.95
N LEU A 611 9.07 -15.16 4.57
CA LEU A 611 9.92 -14.63 3.51
C LEU A 611 11.42 -14.73 3.86
N PHE A 612 11.79 -14.52 5.12
CA PHE A 612 13.16 -14.76 5.61
C PHE A 612 13.58 -16.22 5.45
N ARG A 613 12.75 -17.19 5.89
CA ARG A 613 13.01 -18.63 5.70
C ARG A 613 13.19 -18.97 4.22
N GLU A 614 12.30 -18.51 3.34
CA GLU A 614 12.44 -18.69 1.88
C GLU A 614 13.76 -18.14 1.33
N LYS A 615 14.13 -16.89 1.70
CA LYS A 615 15.31 -16.22 1.11
C LYS A 615 16.59 -16.81 1.68
N ARG A 616 16.59 -17.25 2.94
CA ARG A 616 17.69 -17.99 3.58
C ARG A 616 17.92 -19.34 2.90
N THR A 617 16.87 -20.11 2.61
CA THR A 617 16.99 -21.38 1.85
C THR A 617 17.57 -21.15 0.45
N HIS A 618 17.07 -20.16 -0.30
CA HIS A 618 17.60 -19.83 -1.63
C HIS A 618 19.06 -19.35 -1.60
N PHE A 619 19.43 -18.49 -0.64
CA PHE A 619 20.82 -18.04 -0.45
C PHE A 619 21.76 -19.19 -0.08
N ILE A 620 21.35 -20.09 0.82
CA ILE A 620 22.12 -21.29 1.17
C ILE A 620 22.26 -22.21 -0.04
N GLY A 621 21.20 -22.41 -0.82
CA GLY A 621 21.24 -23.17 -2.08
C GLY A 621 22.30 -22.65 -3.05
N LEU A 622 22.20 -21.37 -3.43
CA LEU A 622 23.19 -20.73 -4.31
C LEU A 622 24.62 -20.77 -3.73
N SER A 623 24.77 -20.68 -2.41
CA SER A 623 26.08 -20.76 -1.74
C SER A 623 26.69 -22.16 -1.84
N VAL A 624 25.88 -23.22 -1.68
CA VAL A 624 26.34 -24.61 -1.88
C VAL A 624 26.69 -24.86 -3.34
N SER A 625 25.84 -24.43 -4.28
CA SER A 625 26.06 -24.58 -5.74
C SER A 625 27.33 -23.88 -6.26
N HIS A 626 27.88 -22.91 -5.51
CA HIS A 626 29.03 -22.11 -5.91
C HIS A 626 30.18 -22.11 -4.87
N ARG A 627 30.22 -23.09 -3.96
CA ARG A 627 31.16 -23.15 -2.80
C ARG A 627 32.61 -22.77 -3.15
N GLU A 628 33.14 -23.31 -4.26
CA GLU A 628 34.52 -23.08 -4.73
C GLU A 628 34.83 -21.60 -5.02
N LYS A 629 33.84 -20.82 -5.46
CA LYS A 629 34.00 -19.40 -5.84
C LYS A 629 33.66 -18.42 -4.71
N LEU A 630 33.08 -18.89 -3.60
CA LEU A 630 32.70 -18.01 -2.48
C LEU A 630 33.85 -17.18 -1.90
N PRO A 631 35.08 -17.70 -1.69
CA PRO A 631 36.17 -16.90 -1.12
C PRO A 631 36.57 -15.72 -2.01
N GLU A 632 36.56 -15.92 -3.33
CA GLU A 632 36.80 -14.89 -4.34
C GLU A 632 35.67 -13.83 -4.32
N TRP A 633 34.43 -14.29 -4.38
CA TRP A 633 33.25 -13.41 -4.43
C TRP A 633 33.11 -12.54 -3.18
N GLN A 634 33.41 -13.09 -2.00
CA GLN A 634 33.40 -12.35 -0.73
C GLN A 634 34.55 -11.34 -0.64
N ALA A 635 35.74 -11.69 -1.11
CA ALA A 635 36.88 -10.76 -1.14
C ALA A 635 36.59 -9.50 -1.98
N LEU A 636 35.83 -9.66 -3.07
CA LEU A 636 35.46 -8.62 -4.05
C LEU A 636 34.28 -7.71 -3.62
N LEU A 637 33.61 -7.96 -2.48
CA LEU A 637 32.44 -7.19 -2.04
C LEU A 637 32.74 -6.09 -1.01
N ARG A 638 34.00 -5.94 -0.60
CA ARG A 638 34.46 -4.76 0.16
C ARG A 638 34.39 -3.50 -0.71
N PRO A 639 34.13 -2.31 -0.14
CA PRO A 639 34.09 -1.06 -0.90
C PRO A 639 35.46 -0.82 -1.58
N PRO A 640 35.50 -0.48 -2.88
CA PRO A 640 36.75 -0.40 -3.62
C PRO A 640 37.58 0.81 -3.17
N GLU A 641 38.81 0.54 -2.72
CA GLU A 641 39.89 1.52 -2.88
C GLU A 641 40.09 1.83 -4.37
N LYS A 642 40.66 3.00 -4.68
CA LYS A 642 40.80 3.47 -6.07
C LYS A 642 41.84 2.64 -6.84
N VAL A 643 41.39 1.62 -7.56
CA VAL A 643 42.25 0.81 -8.45
C VAL A 643 42.54 1.57 -9.77
N PRO A 644 43.78 1.54 -10.31
CA PRO A 644 44.14 2.23 -11.55
C PRO A 644 43.50 1.67 -12.84
N SER A 645 43.79 2.32 -13.98
CA SER A 645 43.10 2.08 -15.24
C SER A 645 43.55 0.81 -15.98
N GLN A 646 42.58 0.24 -16.72
CA GLN A 646 42.63 -0.99 -17.52
C GLN A 646 43.81 -1.12 -18.51
N LYS A 647 44.55 -0.03 -18.80
CA LYS A 647 45.70 -0.06 -19.71
C LYS A 647 46.92 -0.77 -19.09
N ALA A 648 47.11 -0.70 -17.77
CA ALA A 648 48.30 -1.24 -17.10
C ALA A 648 48.33 -2.78 -16.96
N ILE A 649 47.21 -3.47 -17.23
CA ILE A 649 47.10 -4.93 -17.14
C ILE A 649 47.30 -5.60 -18.51
N TYR A 650 47.00 -4.88 -19.59
CA TYR A 650 47.11 -5.40 -20.96
C TYR A 650 48.57 -5.70 -21.37
N ASP A 651 49.51 -4.86 -20.92
CA ASP A 651 50.93 -4.97 -21.28
C ASP A 651 51.66 -6.14 -20.55
N HIS A 652 50.98 -6.87 -19.65
CA HIS A 652 51.59 -7.93 -18.82
C HIS A 652 51.21 -9.37 -19.24
N MET A 653 50.43 -9.55 -20.31
CA MET A 653 49.94 -10.88 -20.76
C MET A 653 50.63 -11.42 -22.03
N ILE A 654 51.67 -10.78 -22.55
CA ILE A 654 52.43 -11.27 -23.72
C ILE A 654 53.74 -11.95 -23.28
N THR A 655 53.63 -13.11 -22.60
CA THR A 655 54.77 -14.05 -22.47
C THR A 655 54.33 -15.50 -22.26
N ASN A 656 54.89 -16.39 -23.07
CA ASN A 656 54.94 -17.86 -22.97
C ASN A 656 53.69 -18.69 -23.34
N LEU A 657 53.96 -19.82 -24.00
CA LEU A 657 53.05 -20.86 -24.51
C LEU A 657 53.68 -22.25 -24.18
N GLU A 658 53.12 -23.33 -24.74
CA GLU A 658 53.71 -24.69 -24.86
C GLU A 658 53.63 -25.62 -23.62
N ASN A 659 53.35 -26.94 -23.68
CA ASN A 659 52.95 -27.89 -24.75
C ASN A 659 52.31 -29.21 -24.18
N PHE A 660 51.90 -30.13 -25.08
CA PHE A 660 51.79 -31.62 -24.96
C PHE A 660 50.53 -32.35 -24.40
N GLU A 661 49.64 -32.74 -25.33
CA GLU A 661 49.38 -34.12 -25.84
C GLU A 661 48.98 -35.34 -24.95
N THR A 662 47.73 -35.81 -25.20
CA THR A 662 47.23 -37.19 -25.47
C THR A 662 47.83 -38.47 -24.86
N THR A 663 46.95 -39.37 -24.37
CA THR A 663 46.94 -40.82 -24.70
C THR A 663 45.59 -41.50 -24.34
N GLU A 664 45.44 -42.80 -24.58
CA GLU A 664 44.21 -43.42 -25.13
C GLU A 664 43.73 -44.71 -24.42
N ILE A 665 42.41 -44.81 -24.17
CA ILE A 665 41.49 -45.96 -24.44
C ILE A 665 41.82 -47.37 -23.82
N PRO A 666 40.87 -48.18 -23.27
CA PRO A 666 39.53 -47.92 -22.72
C PRO A 666 39.19 -48.63 -21.37
N THR A 667 38.59 -47.93 -20.40
CA THR A 667 37.39 -48.45 -19.67
C THR A 667 36.10 -48.16 -20.45
N ASN A 668 36.26 -47.58 -21.64
CA ASN A 668 35.23 -46.92 -22.41
C ASN A 668 34.22 -47.85 -23.08
N GLU A 669 34.44 -49.14 -23.33
CA GLU A 669 33.57 -49.86 -24.27
C GLU A 669 32.11 -50.02 -23.78
N VAL A 670 31.89 -50.49 -22.54
CA VAL A 670 30.54 -50.58 -21.95
C VAL A 670 29.94 -49.18 -21.71
N ALA A 671 30.76 -48.24 -21.22
CA ALA A 671 30.34 -46.86 -20.99
C ALA A 671 29.98 -46.13 -22.29
N CYS A 672 30.69 -46.39 -23.39
CA CYS A 672 30.38 -45.90 -24.73
C CYS A 672 29.14 -46.58 -25.28
N PHE A 673 28.95 -47.89 -25.11
CA PHE A 673 27.73 -48.56 -25.55
C PHE A 673 26.46 -47.94 -24.96
N LEU A 674 26.42 -47.74 -23.64
CA LEU A 674 25.32 -47.05 -22.95
C LEU A 674 25.22 -45.58 -23.39
N LYS A 675 26.33 -44.84 -23.44
CA LYS A 675 26.37 -43.44 -23.88
C LYS A 675 25.96 -43.24 -25.34
N GLU A 676 26.24 -44.20 -26.22
CA GLU A 676 25.84 -44.23 -27.63
C GLU A 676 24.34 -44.51 -27.74
N GLY A 677 23.80 -45.44 -26.95
CA GLY A 677 22.34 -45.66 -26.84
C GLY A 677 21.59 -44.43 -26.30
N ILE A 678 22.08 -43.81 -25.23
CA ILE A 678 21.54 -42.55 -24.68
C ILE A 678 21.61 -41.40 -25.71
N LYS A 679 22.72 -41.31 -26.46
CA LYS A 679 22.92 -40.36 -27.57
C LYS A 679 21.95 -40.64 -28.74
N ILE A 680 21.65 -41.90 -29.04
CA ILE A 680 20.65 -42.30 -30.03
C ILE A 680 19.25 -41.92 -29.54
N GLN A 681 18.85 -42.19 -28.29
CA GLN A 681 17.59 -41.68 -27.73
C GLN A 681 17.52 -40.15 -27.78
N ALA A 682 18.63 -39.45 -27.51
CA ALA A 682 18.71 -38.00 -27.65
C ALA A 682 18.64 -37.52 -29.13
N ASN A 683 18.94 -38.37 -30.11
CA ASN A 683 18.75 -38.08 -31.54
C ASN A 683 17.33 -38.42 -32.02
N GLN A 684 16.73 -39.52 -31.53
CA GLN A 684 15.31 -39.87 -31.74
C GLN A 684 14.40 -38.75 -31.23
N ARG A 685 14.56 -38.32 -29.97
CA ARG A 685 13.83 -37.18 -29.37
C ARG A 685 13.91 -35.90 -30.23
N LYS A 686 15.08 -35.59 -30.81
CA LYS A 686 15.29 -34.46 -31.74
C LYS A 686 14.59 -34.61 -33.10
N ILE A 687 14.24 -35.82 -33.54
CA ILE A 687 13.46 -36.03 -34.77
C ILE A 687 11.96 -35.92 -34.45
N VAL A 688 11.49 -36.48 -33.32
CA VAL A 688 10.11 -36.31 -32.84
C VAL A 688 9.78 -34.82 -32.63
N ASP A 689 10.63 -34.07 -31.93
CA ASP A 689 10.46 -32.61 -31.78
C ASP A 689 10.56 -31.83 -33.12
N ALA A 690 11.16 -32.41 -34.18
CA ALA A 690 11.19 -31.81 -35.51
C ALA A 690 9.92 -32.11 -36.31
N LEU A 691 9.38 -33.34 -36.21
CA LEU A 691 8.12 -33.76 -36.81
C LEU A 691 6.93 -32.97 -36.24
N VAL A 692 6.90 -32.72 -34.93
CA VAL A 692 5.90 -31.83 -34.31
C VAL A 692 5.97 -30.41 -34.90
N LYS A 693 7.18 -29.87 -35.10
CA LYS A 693 7.37 -28.53 -35.71
C LYS A 693 6.96 -28.49 -37.19
N ASP A 694 7.12 -29.58 -37.92
CA ASP A 694 6.70 -29.68 -39.33
C ASP A 694 5.17 -29.84 -39.45
N ALA A 695 4.53 -30.51 -38.50
CA ALA A 695 3.07 -30.58 -38.37
C ALA A 695 2.46 -29.23 -37.95
N GLU A 696 3.14 -28.44 -37.10
CA GLU A 696 2.78 -27.06 -36.78
C GLU A 696 2.98 -26.12 -38.00
N HIS A 697 4.10 -26.26 -38.71
CA HIS A 697 4.56 -25.37 -39.78
C HIS A 697 5.24 -26.13 -40.92
N ASP A 698 4.49 -26.48 -41.97
CA ASP A 698 5.02 -27.18 -43.17
C ASP A 698 6.15 -26.38 -43.83
N LEU A 699 7.39 -26.87 -43.68
CA LEU A 699 8.59 -26.19 -44.15
C LEU A 699 9.53 -27.20 -44.82
N GLN A 700 9.77 -27.03 -46.12
CA GLN A 700 10.70 -27.88 -46.89
C GLN A 700 12.12 -27.95 -46.28
N GLY A 701 12.53 -26.94 -45.50
CA GLY A 701 13.77 -26.98 -44.72
C GLY A 701 13.71 -28.04 -43.61
N THR A 702 12.66 -28.00 -42.79
CA THR A 702 12.40 -28.99 -41.71
C THR A 702 12.27 -30.40 -42.28
N LYS A 703 11.54 -30.59 -43.39
CA LYS A 703 11.42 -31.90 -44.06
C LYS A 703 12.77 -32.46 -44.55
N LYS A 704 13.64 -31.61 -45.10
CA LYS A 704 15.01 -32.01 -45.47
C LYS A 704 15.88 -32.31 -44.26
N GLU A 705 15.75 -31.55 -43.17
CA GLU A 705 16.45 -31.81 -41.93
C GLU A 705 16.01 -33.14 -41.30
N ILE A 706 14.70 -33.42 -41.25
CA ILE A 706 14.14 -34.70 -40.78
C ILE A 706 14.68 -35.86 -41.62
N ALA A 707 14.63 -35.79 -42.95
CA ALA A 707 15.16 -36.84 -43.83
C ALA A 707 16.67 -37.09 -43.61
N THR A 708 17.45 -36.02 -43.45
CA THR A 708 18.89 -36.09 -43.17
C THR A 708 19.18 -36.70 -41.80
N ARG A 709 18.41 -36.30 -40.76
CA ARG A 709 18.52 -36.84 -39.41
C ARG A 709 18.08 -38.30 -39.35
N ARG A 710 16.99 -38.70 -40.02
CA ARG A 710 16.56 -40.10 -40.16
C ARG A 710 17.67 -40.94 -40.81
N SER A 711 18.19 -40.54 -41.98
CA SER A 711 19.26 -41.28 -42.66
C SER A 711 20.53 -41.45 -41.80
N LYS A 712 20.94 -40.39 -41.08
CA LYS A 712 22.06 -40.49 -40.13
C LYS A 712 21.73 -41.41 -38.95
N LEU A 713 20.52 -41.31 -38.41
CA LEU A 713 20.04 -42.15 -37.31
C LEU A 713 19.95 -43.62 -37.72
N THR A 714 19.49 -43.96 -38.93
CA THR A 714 19.56 -45.33 -39.48
C THR A 714 21.01 -45.85 -39.46
N THR A 715 21.97 -45.01 -39.86
CA THR A 715 23.39 -45.37 -39.89
C THR A 715 24.01 -45.53 -38.49
N GLU A 716 23.59 -44.71 -37.53
CA GLU A 716 23.98 -44.83 -36.11
C GLU A 716 23.32 -46.08 -35.47
N LEU A 717 22.04 -46.35 -35.76
CA LEU A 717 21.29 -47.51 -35.29
C LEU A 717 21.83 -48.83 -35.82
N THR A 718 22.16 -48.96 -37.11
CA THR A 718 22.72 -50.22 -37.65
C THR A 718 23.99 -50.61 -36.91
N LYS A 719 24.95 -49.67 -36.77
CA LYS A 719 26.18 -49.89 -36.02
C LYS A 719 25.93 -50.18 -34.53
N TRP A 720 24.94 -49.52 -33.94
CA TRP A 720 24.60 -49.74 -32.53
C TRP A 720 23.93 -51.10 -32.30
N ARG A 721 23.14 -51.62 -33.25
CA ARG A 721 22.64 -53.00 -33.23
C ARG A 721 23.78 -54.01 -33.31
N ASP A 722 24.74 -53.81 -34.23
CA ASP A 722 25.92 -54.68 -34.36
C ASP A 722 26.71 -54.79 -33.03
N VAL A 723 26.83 -53.68 -32.28
CA VAL A 723 27.50 -53.64 -30.97
C VAL A 723 26.60 -54.18 -29.85
N ARG A 724 25.30 -53.86 -29.84
CA ARG A 724 24.31 -54.40 -28.89
C ARG A 724 24.31 -55.93 -28.93
N ASP A 725 24.23 -56.49 -30.14
CA ASP A 725 24.13 -57.93 -30.36
C ASP A 725 25.46 -58.66 -30.03
N SER A 726 26.56 -57.91 -29.91
CA SER A 726 27.86 -58.40 -29.40
C SER A 726 28.05 -58.25 -27.88
N ILE A 727 27.28 -57.40 -27.20
CA ILE A 727 27.39 -57.13 -25.75
C ILE A 727 26.26 -57.80 -24.96
N MET A 728 25.07 -57.93 -25.53
CA MET A 728 23.85 -58.45 -24.90
C MET A 728 23.54 -59.88 -25.37
N THR A 729 24.56 -60.74 -25.40
CA THR A 729 24.50 -62.14 -25.87
C THR A 729 23.81 -63.09 -24.86
N MET A 730 22.58 -62.76 -24.49
CA MET A 730 21.73 -63.49 -23.53
C MET A 730 20.51 -64.07 -24.25
N PRO A 731 20.29 -65.40 -24.27
CA PRO A 731 19.20 -66.03 -25.02
C PRO A 731 17.81 -65.45 -24.74
N ASP A 732 17.50 -65.17 -23.47
CA ASP A 732 16.20 -64.67 -23.02
C ASP A 732 15.87 -63.26 -23.54
N VAL A 733 16.91 -62.43 -23.81
CA VAL A 733 16.72 -61.09 -24.39
C VAL A 733 16.20 -61.22 -25.83
N THR A 734 16.72 -62.17 -26.61
CA THR A 734 16.26 -62.46 -27.96
C THR A 734 14.81 -62.96 -28.03
N GLU A 735 14.32 -63.70 -27.04
CA GLU A 735 12.89 -64.06 -26.96
C GLU A 735 12.02 -62.85 -26.56
N LEU A 736 12.45 -62.05 -25.58
CA LEU A 736 11.73 -60.86 -25.10
C LEU A 736 11.65 -59.71 -26.12
N MET A 737 12.60 -59.60 -27.05
CA MET A 737 12.58 -58.60 -28.12
C MET A 737 11.55 -58.90 -29.21
N GLY A 738 11.22 -60.17 -29.44
CA GLY A 738 10.24 -60.61 -30.45
C GLY A 738 10.63 -60.33 -31.90
N ALA A 739 9.67 -60.52 -32.81
CA ALA A 739 9.84 -60.19 -34.23
C ALA A 739 9.94 -58.66 -34.43
N PRO A 740 10.78 -58.17 -35.36
CA PRO A 740 11.06 -56.74 -35.50
C PRO A 740 9.80 -55.94 -35.84
N GLN A 741 9.39 -55.04 -34.95
CA GLN A 741 8.30 -54.10 -35.21
C GLN A 741 8.69 -53.13 -36.33
N VAL A 742 7.86 -53.10 -37.40
CA VAL A 742 8.01 -52.12 -38.48
C VAL A 742 7.58 -50.76 -37.96
N CYS A 743 8.55 -49.96 -37.52
CA CYS A 743 8.39 -48.61 -37.01
C CYS A 743 9.39 -47.66 -37.69
N GLU A 744 9.08 -46.36 -37.71
CA GLU A 744 10.04 -45.34 -38.14
C GLU A 744 11.20 -45.25 -37.14
N VAL A 745 12.41 -44.90 -37.60
CA VAL A 745 13.65 -44.98 -36.81
C VAL A 745 13.65 -44.11 -35.53
N GLU A 746 12.88 -43.02 -35.49
CA GLU A 746 12.68 -42.23 -34.27
C GLU A 746 11.74 -42.85 -33.23
N CYS A 747 11.03 -43.93 -33.57
CA CYS A 747 10.13 -44.67 -32.70
C CYS A 747 10.68 -46.05 -32.30
N GLU A 748 11.83 -46.47 -32.82
CA GLU A 748 12.46 -47.77 -32.53
C GLU A 748 12.90 -47.85 -31.06
N LYS A 749 12.32 -48.79 -30.30
CA LYS A 749 12.71 -49.09 -28.92
C LYS A 749 14.13 -49.67 -28.91
N LEU A 750 15.05 -49.04 -28.18
CA LEU A 750 16.46 -49.45 -28.17
C LEU A 750 16.72 -50.68 -27.31
N TRP A 751 15.92 -50.87 -26.23
CA TRP A 751 16.10 -51.92 -25.22
C TRP A 751 17.34 -51.69 -24.34
N LEU A 752 17.50 -50.44 -23.88
CA LEU A 752 18.38 -50.13 -22.75
C LEU A 752 17.79 -50.72 -21.44
N PRO A 753 18.60 -50.91 -20.38
CA PRO A 753 18.10 -51.34 -19.06
C PRO A 753 16.91 -50.51 -18.52
N SER A 754 16.83 -49.21 -18.84
CA SER A 754 15.68 -48.33 -18.55
C SER A 754 14.35 -48.78 -19.17
N ASP A 755 14.40 -49.59 -20.22
CA ASP A 755 13.28 -49.92 -21.10
C ASP A 755 12.60 -51.27 -20.72
N PHE A 756 13.10 -51.95 -19.68
CA PHE A 756 12.57 -53.17 -19.08
C PHE A 756 11.94 -52.88 -17.70
N THR A 757 10.99 -53.70 -17.25
CA THR A 757 10.44 -53.58 -15.88
C THR A 757 11.41 -54.15 -14.82
N PRO A 758 11.27 -53.81 -13.53
CA PRO A 758 12.13 -54.36 -12.48
C PRO A 758 12.15 -55.90 -12.44
N GLU A 759 11.00 -56.53 -12.65
CA GLU A 759 10.82 -57.99 -12.65
C GLU A 759 11.54 -58.62 -13.84
N GLN A 760 11.46 -57.99 -15.01
CA GLN A 760 12.16 -58.42 -16.23
C GLN A 760 13.68 -58.30 -16.07
N ARG A 761 14.18 -57.24 -15.42
CA ARG A 761 15.64 -57.10 -15.16
C ARG A 761 16.17 -58.17 -14.21
N VAL A 762 15.37 -58.61 -13.24
CA VAL A 762 15.73 -59.71 -12.33
C VAL A 762 15.75 -61.05 -13.08
N ALA A 763 14.77 -61.30 -13.96
CA ALA A 763 14.74 -62.50 -14.80
C ALA A 763 15.95 -62.58 -15.77
N LEU A 764 16.39 -61.44 -16.31
CA LEU A 764 17.53 -61.33 -17.24
C LEU A 764 18.92 -61.41 -16.58
N GLY A 765 19.00 -61.71 -15.28
CA GLY A 765 20.24 -62.07 -14.59
C GLY A 765 21.16 -60.90 -14.19
N SER A 766 22.24 -61.24 -13.48
CA SER A 766 23.14 -60.29 -12.81
C SER A 766 23.81 -59.28 -13.76
N THR A 767 24.10 -59.66 -15.00
CA THR A 767 24.66 -58.76 -16.01
C THR A 767 23.72 -57.60 -16.34
N MET A 768 22.40 -57.86 -16.42
CA MET A 768 21.40 -56.82 -16.68
C MET A 768 21.26 -55.87 -15.49
N ILE A 769 21.38 -56.38 -14.26
CA ILE A 769 21.36 -55.57 -13.03
C ILE A 769 22.58 -54.65 -12.98
N ALA A 770 23.78 -55.15 -13.27
CA ALA A 770 24.99 -54.34 -13.33
C ALA A 770 24.93 -53.25 -14.42
N LEU A 771 24.37 -53.55 -15.60
CA LEU A 771 24.13 -52.57 -16.65
C LEU A 771 23.09 -51.51 -16.25
N ALA A 772 22.07 -51.88 -15.47
CA ALA A 772 21.08 -50.94 -14.93
C ALA A 772 21.67 -49.97 -13.89
N GLU A 773 22.59 -50.44 -13.04
CA GLU A 773 23.30 -49.56 -12.09
C GLU A 773 24.21 -48.56 -12.80
N GLU A 774 24.95 -48.98 -13.83
CA GLU A 774 25.80 -48.08 -14.62
C GLU A 774 24.97 -47.13 -15.50
N GLU A 775 23.85 -47.58 -16.06
CA GLU A 775 22.92 -46.67 -16.74
C GLU A 775 22.37 -45.62 -15.76
N GLY A 776 21.97 -46.03 -14.55
CA GLY A 776 21.47 -45.12 -13.52
C GLY A 776 22.44 -43.98 -13.19
N LYS A 777 23.72 -44.31 -13.00
CA LYS A 777 24.81 -43.33 -12.79
C LYS A 777 24.96 -42.38 -13.99
N LEU A 778 24.84 -42.90 -15.22
CA LEU A 778 24.86 -42.09 -16.45
C LEU A 778 23.61 -41.21 -16.61
N ARG A 779 22.43 -41.65 -16.16
CA ARG A 779 21.19 -40.84 -16.17
C ARG A 779 21.20 -39.73 -15.12
N GLU A 780 21.75 -39.98 -13.93
CA GLU A 780 21.99 -38.94 -12.93
C GLU A 780 22.91 -37.85 -13.51
N GLY A 781 23.98 -38.29 -14.20
CA GLY A 781 24.83 -37.42 -15.01
C GLY A 781 24.07 -36.64 -16.09
N GLU A 782 23.26 -37.31 -16.94
CA GLU A 782 22.42 -36.68 -17.98
C GLU A 782 21.47 -35.63 -17.36
N ALA A 783 20.90 -35.90 -16.18
CA ALA A 783 20.01 -34.99 -15.45
C ALA A 783 20.73 -33.72 -14.97
N TYR A 784 21.89 -33.83 -14.30
CA TYR A 784 22.68 -32.64 -13.93
C TYR A 784 23.14 -31.83 -15.14
N ASP A 785 23.53 -32.52 -16.22
CA ASP A 785 23.99 -31.88 -17.46
C ASP A 785 22.83 -31.15 -18.16
N LEU A 786 21.60 -31.71 -18.11
CA LEU A 786 20.38 -31.06 -18.58
C LEU A 786 19.95 -29.90 -17.69
N ILE A 787 20.08 -30.00 -16.36
CA ILE A 787 19.86 -28.86 -15.43
C ILE A 787 20.81 -27.71 -15.78
N ARG A 788 22.11 -27.98 -15.96
CA ARG A 788 23.11 -26.95 -16.35
C ARG A 788 22.78 -26.32 -17.71
N LYS A 789 22.40 -27.13 -18.71
CA LYS A 789 21.99 -26.65 -20.04
C LYS A 789 20.69 -25.83 -19.98
N LEU A 790 19.73 -26.21 -19.13
CA LEU A 790 18.46 -25.49 -18.92
C LEU A 790 18.69 -24.16 -18.18
N GLN A 791 19.54 -24.13 -17.15
CA GLN A 791 19.97 -22.90 -16.48
C GLN A 791 20.66 -21.95 -17.48
N THR A 792 21.62 -22.45 -18.28
CA THR A 792 22.30 -21.68 -19.34
C THR A 792 21.31 -21.13 -20.37
N ALA A 793 20.36 -21.96 -20.84
CA ALA A 793 19.32 -21.53 -21.78
C ALA A 793 18.41 -20.44 -21.18
N CYS A 794 18.06 -20.53 -19.89
CA CYS A 794 17.29 -19.51 -19.19
C CYS A 794 18.08 -18.22 -18.92
N LYS A 795 19.38 -18.30 -18.58
CA LYS A 795 20.30 -17.14 -18.52
C LYS A 795 20.31 -16.40 -19.86
N GLY A 796 20.42 -17.14 -20.97
CA GLY A 796 20.36 -16.62 -22.34
C GLY A 796 19.00 -16.04 -22.75
N LEU A 797 17.89 -16.69 -22.38
CA LEU A 797 16.53 -16.21 -22.61
C LEU A 797 16.26 -14.89 -21.87
N SER A 798 16.65 -14.79 -20.60
CA SER A 798 16.53 -13.56 -19.80
C SER A 798 17.26 -12.39 -20.46
N ALA A 799 18.50 -12.60 -20.93
CA ALA A 799 19.25 -11.59 -21.66
C ALA A 799 18.63 -11.21 -23.03
N LEU A 800 17.96 -12.13 -23.71
CA LEU A 800 17.22 -11.86 -24.95
C LEU A 800 15.94 -11.06 -24.72
N GLU A 801 15.17 -11.38 -23.69
CA GLU A 801 13.99 -10.59 -23.28
C GLU A 801 14.36 -9.20 -22.77
N ASP A 802 15.57 -9.05 -22.22
CA ASP A 802 16.15 -7.76 -21.90
C ASP A 802 16.43 -6.93 -23.16
N ARG A 803 17.15 -7.51 -24.14
CA ARG A 803 17.42 -6.86 -25.44
C ARG A 803 16.13 -6.46 -26.14
N LYS A 804 15.14 -7.34 -26.22
CA LYS A 804 13.86 -7.11 -26.93
C LYS A 804 13.11 -5.85 -26.46
N ARG A 805 13.27 -5.42 -25.21
CA ARG A 805 12.65 -4.17 -24.69
C ARG A 805 13.45 -2.90 -24.99
N LEU A 806 14.71 -3.01 -25.40
CA LEU A 806 15.58 -1.89 -25.76
C LEU A 806 15.53 -1.57 -27.28
N GLU A 807 15.18 -2.56 -28.10
CA GLU A 807 15.01 -2.41 -29.55
C GLU A 807 13.93 -1.38 -29.91
N LYS A 808 14.30 -0.37 -30.70
CA LYS A 808 13.39 0.68 -31.18
C LYS A 808 13.17 0.54 -32.68
N GLY A 809 11.92 0.30 -33.07
CA GLY A 809 11.49 0.15 -34.47
C GLY A 809 11.01 -1.26 -34.80
N GLN A 810 10.00 -1.33 -35.68
CA GLN A 810 9.20 -2.54 -35.89
C GLN A 810 10.03 -3.75 -36.35
N LYS A 811 10.97 -3.57 -37.29
CA LYS A 811 11.81 -4.68 -37.81
C LYS A 811 12.70 -5.29 -36.72
N SER A 812 13.40 -4.47 -35.94
CA SER A 812 14.29 -4.94 -34.87
C SER A 812 13.52 -5.59 -33.72
N ALA A 813 12.34 -5.04 -33.38
CA ALA A 813 11.45 -5.63 -32.37
C ALA A 813 10.90 -7.01 -32.80
N THR A 814 10.57 -7.20 -34.08
CA THR A 814 10.17 -8.52 -34.62
C THR A 814 11.34 -9.51 -34.57
N ALA A 815 12.52 -9.15 -35.08
CA ALA A 815 13.69 -10.05 -35.09
C ALA A 815 14.21 -10.40 -33.68
N ALA A 816 14.09 -9.48 -32.71
CA ALA A 816 14.32 -9.80 -31.29
C ALA A 816 13.19 -10.63 -30.68
N GLY A 817 11.96 -10.50 -31.19
CA GLY A 817 10.82 -11.35 -30.82
C GLY A 817 10.99 -12.79 -31.26
N GLU A 818 11.44 -13.01 -32.49
CA GLU A 818 11.75 -14.32 -33.06
C GLU A 818 12.84 -15.05 -32.26
N GLN A 819 13.95 -14.38 -31.93
CA GLN A 819 15.00 -14.96 -31.08
C GLN A 819 14.51 -15.30 -29.66
N VAL A 820 13.56 -14.54 -29.10
CA VAL A 820 12.94 -14.86 -27.80
C VAL A 820 12.00 -16.08 -27.90
N LEU A 821 11.29 -16.25 -29.02
CA LEU A 821 10.44 -17.43 -29.26
C LEU A 821 11.29 -18.70 -29.43
N ASP A 822 12.39 -18.61 -30.19
CA ASP A 822 13.33 -19.71 -30.36
C ASP A 822 14.00 -20.11 -29.03
N ALA A 823 14.45 -19.15 -28.23
CA ALA A 823 14.99 -19.42 -26.90
C ALA A 823 13.96 -20.00 -25.91
N ARG A 824 12.68 -19.64 -26.01
CA ARG A 824 11.57 -20.26 -25.24
C ARG A 824 11.34 -21.70 -25.68
N ARG A 825 11.23 -21.95 -26.99
CA ARG A 825 11.14 -23.29 -27.58
C ARG A 825 12.32 -24.17 -27.14
N ARG A 826 13.54 -23.64 -27.15
CA ARG A 826 14.75 -24.37 -26.71
C ARG A 826 14.77 -24.70 -25.22
N ARG A 827 14.24 -23.83 -24.37
CA ARG A 827 13.99 -24.13 -22.94
C ARG A 827 12.96 -25.24 -22.79
N ASP A 828 11.86 -25.18 -23.53
CA ASP A 828 10.75 -26.14 -23.40
C ASP A 828 11.15 -27.56 -23.88
N GLU A 829 12.00 -27.66 -24.92
CA GLU A 829 12.71 -28.89 -25.30
C GLU A 829 13.57 -29.46 -24.16
N LEU A 830 14.31 -28.60 -23.44
CA LEU A 830 15.19 -29.02 -22.35
C LEU A 830 14.40 -29.47 -21.11
N ILE A 831 13.23 -28.87 -20.83
CA ILE A 831 12.29 -29.35 -19.80
C ILE A 831 11.78 -30.75 -20.16
N LYS A 832 11.31 -30.97 -21.39
CA LYS A 832 10.89 -32.30 -21.86
C LYS A 832 12.01 -33.34 -21.72
N ALA A 833 13.23 -32.99 -22.15
CA ALA A 833 14.37 -33.88 -22.07
C ALA A 833 14.71 -34.26 -20.62
N TYR A 834 14.72 -33.30 -19.69
CA TYR A 834 14.96 -33.55 -18.27
C TYR A 834 13.87 -34.44 -17.64
N ASN A 835 12.59 -34.13 -17.86
CA ASN A 835 11.49 -34.95 -17.31
C ASN A 835 11.50 -36.38 -17.90
N SER A 836 11.92 -36.53 -19.17
CA SER A 836 12.16 -37.85 -19.81
C SER A 836 13.31 -38.63 -19.15
N VAL A 837 14.36 -37.96 -18.66
CA VAL A 837 15.45 -38.62 -17.92
C VAL A 837 15.03 -38.97 -16.49
N ARG A 838 14.25 -38.10 -15.81
CA ARG A 838 13.62 -38.42 -14.51
C ARG A 838 12.82 -39.73 -14.60
N GLN A 839 12.00 -39.89 -15.64
CA GLN A 839 11.20 -41.11 -15.81
C GLN A 839 12.05 -42.38 -15.99
N ALA A 840 13.21 -42.28 -16.66
CA ALA A 840 14.15 -43.38 -16.79
C ALA A 840 14.86 -43.71 -15.45
N MET A 841 15.19 -42.71 -14.63
CA MET A 841 15.76 -42.93 -13.30
C MET A 841 14.75 -43.61 -12.34
N ILE A 842 13.46 -43.37 -12.52
CA ILE A 842 12.37 -44.06 -11.81
C ILE A 842 12.20 -45.49 -12.35
N SER A 843 12.16 -45.70 -13.67
CA SER A 843 12.02 -47.06 -14.22
C SER A 843 13.21 -47.97 -13.90
N LEU A 844 14.42 -47.40 -13.74
CA LEU A 844 15.61 -48.09 -13.25
C LEU A 844 15.58 -48.40 -11.75
N GLY A 845 14.74 -47.72 -10.96
CA GLY A 845 14.68 -47.86 -9.50
C GLY A 845 15.73 -47.03 -8.74
N THR A 846 16.49 -46.19 -9.44
CA THR A 846 17.50 -45.29 -8.85
C THR A 846 16.92 -44.02 -8.21
N LEU A 847 15.66 -43.70 -8.52
CA LEU A 847 14.89 -42.65 -7.87
C LEU A 847 13.57 -43.25 -7.36
N LEU A 848 13.34 -43.17 -6.05
CA LEU A 848 12.06 -43.57 -5.45
C LEU A 848 11.06 -42.43 -5.63
N GLU A 849 9.85 -42.76 -6.11
CA GLU A 849 8.78 -41.78 -6.27
C GLU A 849 8.16 -41.48 -4.88
N SER A 850 8.56 -40.35 -4.30
CA SER A 850 8.09 -39.88 -2.99
C SER A 850 6.63 -39.43 -3.05
N THR A 851 5.85 -39.80 -2.02
CA THR A 851 4.50 -39.26 -1.80
C THR A 851 4.49 -37.77 -1.41
N ASP A 852 5.64 -37.23 -1.00
CA ASP A 852 5.84 -35.78 -0.79
C ASP A 852 6.70 -35.16 -1.90
N PRO A 853 6.13 -34.29 -2.77
CA PRO A 853 6.88 -33.50 -3.75
C PRO A 853 7.91 -32.55 -3.11
N ALA A 854 7.76 -32.23 -1.82
CA ALA A 854 8.71 -31.44 -1.06
C ALA A 854 9.90 -32.24 -0.52
N ASN A 855 10.14 -33.49 -0.95
CA ASN A 855 11.37 -34.25 -0.65
C ASN A 855 12.04 -34.98 -1.84
N ASP A 856 11.56 -34.84 -3.07
CA ASP A 856 12.20 -35.41 -4.27
C ASP A 856 13.59 -34.77 -4.56
N GLN A 857 14.59 -35.60 -4.88
CA GLN A 857 15.94 -35.17 -5.29
C GLN A 857 15.95 -34.59 -6.72
N PHE A 858 15.09 -35.10 -7.61
CA PHE A 858 14.94 -34.68 -9.00
C PHE A 858 13.45 -34.38 -9.30
N PRO A 859 12.89 -33.29 -8.74
CA PRO A 859 11.49 -32.94 -8.93
C PRO A 859 11.16 -32.70 -10.41
N VAL A 860 9.91 -32.94 -10.79
CA VAL A 860 9.37 -32.61 -12.12
C VAL A 860 9.48 -31.10 -12.36
N LEU A 861 10.14 -30.70 -13.46
CA LEU A 861 10.28 -29.29 -13.80
C LEU A 861 9.13 -28.83 -14.71
N THR A 862 8.56 -27.67 -14.39
CA THR A 862 7.57 -26.98 -15.22
C THR A 862 8.11 -25.67 -15.78
N VAL A 863 7.36 -25.03 -16.68
CA VAL A 863 7.69 -23.69 -17.18
C VAL A 863 7.75 -22.65 -16.05
N LYS A 864 6.96 -22.80 -14.97
CA LYS A 864 6.97 -21.88 -13.82
C LYS A 864 8.34 -21.88 -13.11
N ASP A 865 8.99 -23.05 -13.03
CA ASP A 865 10.24 -23.28 -12.30
C ASP A 865 11.49 -22.71 -13.00
N THR A 866 11.36 -22.35 -14.28
CA THR A 866 12.44 -21.73 -15.07
C THR A 866 12.59 -20.23 -14.85
N PHE A 867 11.66 -19.59 -14.12
CA PHE A 867 11.67 -18.15 -13.89
C PHE A 867 12.93 -17.69 -13.12
N MET A 868 13.61 -16.67 -13.64
CA MET A 868 14.78 -16.04 -13.01
C MET A 868 14.73 -14.52 -13.22
N LYS A 869 15.02 -13.74 -12.18
CA LYS A 869 15.14 -12.28 -12.25
C LYS A 869 16.28 -11.87 -13.19
N SER A 870 16.12 -10.74 -13.89
CA SER A 870 17.20 -10.21 -14.74
C SER A 870 18.39 -9.78 -13.88
N ARG A 871 19.55 -10.37 -14.21
CA ARG A 871 20.86 -10.02 -13.64
C ARG A 871 21.39 -8.68 -14.17
N ARG A 872 20.96 -8.27 -15.38
CA ARG A 872 21.42 -7.04 -16.06
C ARG A 872 20.61 -5.79 -15.71
N ARG A 873 19.35 -5.95 -15.26
CA ARG A 873 18.51 -4.82 -14.82
C ARG A 873 18.76 -4.45 -13.36
N GLU A 874 18.48 -3.19 -13.04
CA GLU A 874 18.23 -2.70 -11.68
C GLU A 874 17.04 -3.45 -11.04
N ARG A 875 16.97 -3.48 -9.69
CA ARG A 875 15.85 -4.12 -8.97
C ARG A 875 14.54 -3.36 -9.25
N ALA A 876 13.50 -4.06 -9.67
CA ALA A 876 12.16 -3.50 -9.86
C ALA A 876 11.32 -3.58 -8.57
N LEU A 877 10.27 -2.75 -8.49
CA LEU A 877 9.36 -2.76 -7.35
C LEU A 877 8.67 -4.14 -7.22
N GLY A 878 8.79 -4.76 -6.04
CA GLY A 878 8.19 -6.06 -5.75
C GLY A 878 9.08 -7.27 -6.04
N ASP A 879 10.27 -7.10 -6.63
CA ASP A 879 11.20 -8.20 -6.91
C ASP A 879 11.62 -9.00 -5.65
N SER A 880 11.62 -8.38 -4.47
CA SER A 880 11.95 -9.04 -3.20
C SER A 880 10.90 -10.08 -2.76
N ARG A 881 9.61 -9.83 -3.06
CA ARG A 881 8.50 -10.74 -2.71
C ARG A 881 8.40 -11.95 -3.63
N ARG A 882 9.03 -11.93 -4.80
CA ARG A 882 9.06 -13.08 -5.74
C ARG A 882 10.29 -13.95 -5.49
N GLY A 883 10.15 -15.26 -5.63
CA GLY A 883 11.29 -16.18 -5.76
C GLY A 883 11.92 -16.10 -7.15
N ASP A 884 13.11 -16.67 -7.31
CA ASP A 884 13.45 -17.37 -8.56
C ASP A 884 12.83 -18.79 -8.48
N GLY A 885 12.61 -19.45 -9.62
CA GLY A 885 11.93 -20.76 -9.69
C GLY A 885 12.78 -21.93 -9.16
N MET A 886 12.16 -23.11 -9.02
CA MET A 886 12.76 -24.26 -8.32
C MET A 886 14.13 -24.70 -8.88
N LEU A 887 14.35 -24.49 -10.19
CA LEU A 887 15.61 -24.70 -10.90
C LEU A 887 16.83 -23.95 -10.30
N TYR A 888 16.60 -22.94 -9.45
CA TYR A 888 17.62 -22.11 -8.79
C TYR A 888 17.50 -22.07 -7.26
N THR A 889 16.56 -22.81 -6.67
CA THR A 889 16.37 -22.86 -5.20
C THR A 889 16.70 -24.22 -4.61
N ARG A 890 16.53 -25.31 -5.38
CA ARG A 890 16.61 -26.68 -4.87
C ARG A 890 17.44 -27.60 -5.77
N THR A 891 18.75 -27.58 -5.57
CA THR A 891 19.65 -28.65 -6.07
C THR A 891 20.64 -29.04 -4.97
N GLY A 892 20.51 -30.25 -4.44
CA GLY A 892 21.55 -30.86 -3.61
C GLY A 892 22.63 -31.43 -4.53
N ILE A 893 23.83 -30.85 -4.54
CA ILE A 893 24.94 -31.32 -5.38
C ILE A 893 26.19 -31.45 -4.50
N THR A 894 26.31 -32.57 -3.81
CA THR A 894 27.57 -33.03 -3.20
C THR A 894 28.35 -33.86 -4.20
N ALA A 895 29.23 -33.21 -4.98
CA ALA A 895 30.27 -33.92 -5.72
C ALA A 895 31.29 -34.52 -4.73
N GLY A 896 31.05 -35.76 -4.29
CA GLY A 896 32.04 -36.59 -3.60
C GLY A 896 32.31 -36.29 -2.12
N SER A 897 31.44 -36.76 -1.23
CA SER A 897 31.89 -37.35 0.06
C SER A 897 30.82 -38.26 0.66
N LYS A 898 31.22 -39.41 1.22
CA LYS A 898 30.33 -40.29 1.99
C LYS A 898 30.38 -39.91 3.47
N ILE A 899 29.24 -39.58 4.06
CA ILE A 899 29.04 -39.59 5.52
C ILE A 899 27.71 -40.29 5.81
N SER A 900 27.71 -41.16 6.82
CA SER A 900 26.60 -42.05 7.18
C SER A 900 25.74 -41.51 8.34
N ASN A 901 24.44 -41.78 8.25
CA ASN A 901 23.44 -41.95 9.32
C ASN A 901 23.51 -41.07 10.58
N ALA A 902 22.50 -40.22 10.76
CA ALA A 902 21.96 -39.79 12.04
C ALA A 902 20.41 -39.78 11.94
N PRO A 903 19.65 -39.96 13.04
CA PRO A 903 18.24 -40.38 12.97
C PRO A 903 17.23 -39.26 12.70
N ALA A 904 16.04 -39.64 12.25
CA ALA A 904 14.86 -38.78 12.18
C ALA A 904 14.22 -38.59 13.58
N PRO A 905 13.64 -37.41 13.88
CA PRO A 905 12.73 -37.21 15.00
C PRO A 905 11.30 -37.65 14.65
N ASP A 906 10.48 -37.97 15.66
CA ASP A 906 9.06 -38.33 15.48
C ASP A 906 8.23 -37.22 14.83
N GLU A 907 7.32 -37.62 13.93
CA GLU A 907 6.18 -36.81 13.53
C GLU A 907 4.96 -37.25 14.37
N GLY A 908 4.25 -36.27 14.95
CA GLY A 908 3.01 -36.50 15.69
C GLY A 908 1.83 -35.93 14.91
N ASP A 909 0.76 -36.71 14.77
CA ASP A 909 -0.34 -36.41 13.85
C ASP A 909 -1.07 -35.09 14.15
N GLY A 910 -1.44 -34.38 13.08
CA GLY A 910 -2.30 -33.20 13.11
C GLY A 910 -3.00 -33.01 11.77
N GLU A 911 -4.31 -33.24 11.72
CA GLU A 911 -5.12 -33.14 10.50
C GLU A 911 -5.32 -31.66 10.10
N ASP A 912 -4.79 -31.26 8.94
CA ASP A 912 -5.08 -29.95 8.32
C ASP A 912 -5.97 -30.15 7.09
N SER A 913 -7.15 -29.52 7.09
CA SER A 913 -8.18 -29.73 6.05
C SER A 913 -7.97 -28.79 4.86
N GLU A 914 -7.74 -29.34 3.66
CA GLU A 914 -7.66 -28.55 2.43
C GLU A 914 -9.01 -27.87 2.10
N GLN A 915 -8.96 -26.57 1.79
CA GLN A 915 -10.03 -25.85 1.12
C GLN A 915 -9.48 -25.18 -0.14
N GLU A 916 -9.97 -25.61 -1.30
CA GLU A 916 -9.58 -25.03 -2.59
C GLU A 916 -10.02 -23.56 -2.71
N LEU A 917 -9.14 -22.71 -3.22
CA LEU A 917 -9.41 -21.31 -3.54
C LEU A 917 -9.36 -21.12 -5.06
N GLU A 918 -10.52 -20.90 -5.68
CA GLU A 918 -10.70 -20.77 -7.13
C GLU A 918 -9.88 -19.62 -7.74
N GLU A 919 -9.35 -19.82 -8.96
CA GLU A 919 -8.65 -18.78 -9.71
C GLU A 919 -9.62 -17.72 -10.30
N PRO A 920 -9.30 -16.41 -10.27
CA PRO A 920 -10.15 -15.37 -10.84
C PRO A 920 -10.00 -15.23 -12.37
N GLU A 921 -11.08 -15.51 -13.12
CA GLU A 921 -11.10 -15.45 -14.59
C GLU A 921 -10.71 -14.08 -15.22
N PRO A 922 -10.01 -14.09 -16.37
CA PRO A 922 -9.70 -12.88 -17.14
C PRO A 922 -10.90 -12.38 -17.98
N LYS A 923 -11.38 -11.16 -17.70
CA LYS A 923 -12.57 -10.59 -18.36
C LYS A 923 -12.37 -10.30 -19.85
N ARG A 924 -13.26 -10.85 -20.68
CA ARG A 924 -13.31 -10.69 -22.15
C ARG A 924 -13.48 -9.23 -22.59
N SER A 925 -12.63 -8.76 -23.50
CA SER A 925 -12.82 -7.49 -24.23
C SER A 925 -13.76 -7.67 -25.43
N ARG A 926 -14.82 -6.86 -25.54
CA ARG A 926 -15.76 -6.91 -26.68
C ARG A 926 -15.10 -6.46 -27.99
N PRO A 927 -15.40 -7.08 -29.14
CA PRO A 927 -15.02 -6.55 -30.45
C PRO A 927 -15.83 -5.29 -30.76
N ASN A 928 -15.22 -4.31 -31.44
CA ASN A 928 -15.94 -3.16 -31.96
C ASN A 928 -16.31 -3.40 -33.42
N THR A 929 -17.57 -3.14 -33.79
CA THR A 929 -18.10 -3.38 -35.13
C THR A 929 -17.62 -2.34 -36.14
N GLY A 930 -17.49 -2.75 -37.40
CA GLY A 930 -17.08 -1.87 -38.51
C GLY A 930 -18.00 -1.99 -39.71
N GLY A 931 -18.41 -0.85 -40.26
CA GLY A 931 -19.14 -0.73 -41.53
C GLY A 931 -19.63 0.70 -41.75
N SER A 932 -19.78 1.19 -42.99
CA SER A 932 -19.32 0.68 -44.29
C SER A 932 -19.47 1.79 -45.37
N VAL A 933 -19.06 1.53 -46.63
CA VAL A 933 -19.33 2.34 -47.86
C VAL A 933 -18.58 3.71 -47.93
N GLN A 934 -17.51 3.87 -48.74
CA GLN A 934 -17.45 4.32 -50.16
C GLN A 934 -17.96 5.77 -50.42
N MET A 935 -17.43 6.61 -51.32
CA MET A 935 -16.40 6.46 -52.38
C MET A 935 -15.78 7.84 -52.78
N SER A 936 -14.87 7.87 -53.78
CA SER A 936 -14.47 9.06 -54.62
C SER A 936 -13.52 10.10 -53.97
N THR A 937 -12.48 10.67 -54.61
CA THR A 937 -11.77 10.42 -55.91
C THR A 937 -10.32 10.96 -55.89
N ARG A 938 -9.40 10.35 -56.69
CA ARG A 938 -8.30 10.96 -57.52
C ARG A 938 -7.36 12.06 -56.90
N THR A 939 -6.03 12.09 -57.05
CA THR A 939 -5.21 11.80 -58.25
C THR A 939 -3.68 11.62 -57.95
N LYS A 940 -3.06 10.61 -58.60
CA LYS A 940 -1.63 10.37 -59.01
C LYS A 940 -0.42 11.11 -58.35
N ARG A 941 0.49 10.27 -57.83
CA ARG A 941 1.98 10.20 -58.02
C ARG A 941 2.92 11.32 -57.50
N THR A 942 4.14 10.87 -57.20
CA THR A 942 5.31 11.57 -56.64
C THR A 942 6.11 12.38 -57.67
N PRO A 943 7.04 13.24 -57.23
CA PRO A 943 8.44 12.77 -57.18
C PRO A 943 9.20 13.18 -55.91
N ALA A 944 10.05 12.27 -55.41
CA ALA A 944 11.11 12.59 -54.45
C ALA A 944 12.43 12.76 -55.21
N GLN A 945 12.85 14.00 -55.47
CA GLN A 945 14.17 14.37 -55.98
C GLN A 945 14.38 15.90 -55.87
N LYS A 946 15.65 16.35 -55.91
CA LYS A 946 16.11 17.76 -55.81
C LYS A 946 15.92 18.48 -54.46
N ARG A 947 16.63 17.99 -53.43
CA ARG A 947 17.48 18.89 -52.62
C ARG A 947 18.73 18.19 -52.06
N ALA A 948 19.52 17.65 -52.99
CA ALA A 948 20.85 17.12 -52.72
C ALA A 948 21.84 17.77 -53.70
N GLU A 949 22.35 18.94 -53.33
CA GLU A 949 23.50 19.61 -53.95
C GLU A 949 23.89 20.81 -53.07
N LYS A 950 25.19 21.00 -52.83
CA LYS A 950 25.81 21.84 -51.78
C LYS A 950 25.52 21.38 -50.33
N ASP A 951 26.36 20.48 -49.85
CA ASP A 951 27.33 20.83 -48.80
C ASP A 951 28.55 19.90 -48.91
N LEU A 952 29.62 20.42 -49.53
CA LEU A 952 30.93 19.76 -49.67
C LEU A 952 32.03 20.79 -49.41
N ASN A 953 33.14 20.33 -48.83
CA ASN A 953 34.35 21.08 -48.47
C ASN A 953 34.23 22.10 -47.31
N ARG A 954 34.44 21.63 -46.06
CA ARG A 954 35.77 21.82 -45.42
C ARG A 954 36.03 20.90 -44.22
N THR A 955 37.31 20.61 -44.06
CA THR A 955 38.03 19.68 -43.17
C THR A 955 37.79 19.80 -41.65
N ASP A 956 37.89 18.63 -40.98
CA ASP A 956 38.13 18.32 -39.54
C ASP A 956 39.24 19.18 -38.85
N PRO A 957 39.39 19.22 -37.48
CA PRO A 957 39.30 18.04 -36.59
C PRO A 957 38.66 18.15 -35.18
N ASN A 958 38.43 16.97 -34.59
CA ASN A 958 38.43 16.62 -33.14
C ASN A 958 37.07 16.71 -32.38
N PRO A 959 36.87 16.03 -31.24
CA PRO A 959 36.47 14.61 -31.25
C PRO A 959 35.27 14.29 -30.33
N ALA A 960 34.09 13.98 -30.89
CA ALA A 960 32.88 13.78 -30.05
C ALA A 960 31.85 12.75 -30.55
N ASN A 961 32.25 11.66 -31.22
CA ASN A 961 31.32 10.52 -31.42
C ASN A 961 31.97 9.14 -31.70
N LYS A 962 33.08 8.82 -31.03
CA LYS A 962 33.45 7.40 -30.86
C LYS A 962 32.69 6.85 -29.65
N ASN A 963 31.57 6.18 -29.89
CA ASN A 963 31.03 5.22 -28.93
C ASN A 963 32.16 4.26 -28.57
N GLY A 964 32.42 4.09 -27.27
CA GLY A 964 33.37 3.07 -26.83
C GLY A 964 32.89 1.69 -27.27
N TRP A 965 33.83 0.80 -27.60
CA TRP A 965 33.58 -0.60 -27.99
C TRP A 965 32.67 -1.36 -26.99
N LEU A 966 32.65 -0.92 -25.74
CA LEU A 966 31.73 -1.30 -24.66
C LEU A 966 30.22 -1.20 -25.02
N TRP A 967 29.83 -0.37 -26.00
CA TRP A 967 28.43 -0.04 -26.30
C TRP A 967 27.90 -0.61 -27.63
N GLU A 968 28.72 -1.35 -28.40
CA GLU A 968 28.29 -1.99 -29.66
C GLU A 968 28.30 -3.53 -29.59
N LEU A 969 27.70 -4.11 -28.55
CA LEU A 969 27.40 -5.55 -28.56
C LEU A 969 26.24 -5.88 -29.53
N ARG A 970 26.61 -6.16 -30.79
CA ARG A 970 25.99 -7.27 -31.52
C ARG A 970 26.09 -8.54 -30.66
N ARG A 971 25.17 -9.49 -30.83
CA ARG A 971 25.45 -10.90 -30.48
C ARG A 971 26.66 -11.34 -31.30
N PRO A 972 27.83 -11.66 -30.71
CA PRO A 972 28.91 -12.28 -31.47
C PRO A 972 28.63 -13.79 -31.52
N SER A 973 28.56 -14.36 -32.71
CA SER A 973 28.69 -15.81 -32.94
C SER A 973 30.13 -16.31 -32.72
N ASN A 974 30.97 -15.47 -32.10
CA ASN A 974 32.43 -15.51 -32.08
C ASN A 974 32.98 -15.16 -30.68
N MET A 975 32.14 -15.18 -29.65
CA MET A 975 32.58 -15.02 -28.26
C MET A 975 33.19 -16.35 -27.82
N THR A 976 34.41 -16.35 -27.28
CA THR A 976 35.10 -17.59 -26.89
C THR A 976 34.40 -18.27 -25.71
N ASP A 977 34.57 -19.58 -25.58
CA ASP A 977 34.01 -20.34 -24.44
C ASP A 977 34.53 -19.82 -23.09
N THR A 978 35.71 -19.20 -23.06
CA THR A 978 36.27 -18.52 -21.88
C THR A 978 35.48 -17.25 -21.55
N GLU A 979 35.35 -16.31 -22.48
CA GLU A 979 34.57 -15.07 -22.28
C GLU A 979 33.10 -15.37 -21.91
N MET A 980 32.53 -16.46 -22.44
CA MET A 980 31.18 -16.89 -22.07
C MET A 980 31.11 -17.41 -20.63
N ARG A 981 32.07 -18.24 -20.19
CA ARG A 981 32.17 -18.73 -18.79
C ARG A 981 32.45 -17.60 -17.80
N ASP A 982 33.21 -16.59 -18.19
CA ASP A 982 33.47 -15.40 -17.38
C ASP A 982 32.20 -14.56 -17.22
N TRP A 983 31.46 -14.33 -18.32
CA TRP A 983 30.17 -13.63 -18.27
C TRP A 983 29.12 -14.36 -17.43
N GLU A 984 29.07 -15.69 -17.51
CA GLU A 984 28.18 -16.49 -16.66
C GLU A 984 28.59 -16.43 -15.18
N THR A 985 29.89 -16.53 -14.89
CA THR A 985 30.44 -16.45 -13.53
C THR A 985 30.13 -15.11 -12.87
N GLU A 986 30.29 -13.99 -13.59
CA GLU A 986 29.90 -12.66 -13.11
C GLU A 986 28.38 -12.56 -12.88
N GLY A 987 27.58 -13.14 -13.79
CA GLY A 987 26.14 -13.20 -13.62
C GLY A 987 25.70 -14.01 -12.39
N ASP A 988 26.40 -15.10 -12.09
CA ASP A 988 26.15 -15.96 -10.92
C ASP A 988 26.58 -15.23 -9.62
N ARG A 989 27.74 -14.56 -9.61
CA ARG A 989 28.21 -13.69 -8.52
C ARG A 989 27.20 -12.60 -8.17
N VAL A 990 26.66 -11.93 -9.18
CA VAL A 990 25.62 -10.88 -9.02
C VAL A 990 24.31 -11.46 -8.49
N GLN A 991 23.91 -12.68 -8.86
CA GLN A 991 22.73 -13.33 -8.28
C GLN A 991 22.96 -13.71 -6.80
N TRP A 992 24.13 -14.28 -6.48
CA TRP A 992 24.51 -14.65 -5.11
C TRP A 992 24.51 -13.43 -4.17
N ALA A 993 25.20 -12.35 -4.54
CA ALA A 993 25.23 -11.12 -3.73
C ALA A 993 23.85 -10.42 -3.65
N ARG A 994 22.99 -10.57 -4.68
CA ARG A 994 21.60 -10.10 -4.61
C ARG A 994 20.76 -10.91 -3.64
N ALA A 995 20.98 -12.22 -3.54
CA ALA A 995 20.29 -13.12 -2.64
C ALA A 995 20.73 -12.93 -1.18
N GLU A 996 22.03 -12.73 -0.91
CA GLU A 996 22.55 -12.32 0.40
C GLU A 996 21.81 -11.07 0.90
N GLY A 997 21.81 -10.00 0.10
CA GLY A 997 21.13 -8.75 0.45
C GLY A 997 19.59 -8.77 0.41
N GLU A 998 18.94 -9.85 -0.04
CA GLU A 998 17.49 -10.07 0.23
C GLU A 998 17.31 -10.79 1.57
N MET A 999 18.10 -11.85 1.81
CA MET A 999 18.09 -12.63 3.05
C MET A 999 18.34 -11.74 4.27
N ASP A 1000 19.37 -10.89 4.21
CA ASP A 1000 19.71 -9.93 5.27
C ASP A 1000 18.56 -8.95 5.55
N ARG A 1001 17.95 -8.34 4.53
CA ARG A 1001 16.87 -7.36 4.73
C ARG A 1001 15.56 -7.99 5.20
N PHE A 1002 15.31 -9.26 4.90
CA PHE A 1002 14.21 -10.00 5.51
C PHE A 1002 14.53 -10.41 6.96
N GLN A 1003 15.79 -10.72 7.29
CA GLN A 1003 16.22 -10.87 8.69
C GLN A 1003 16.01 -9.56 9.47
N GLU A 1004 16.52 -8.44 8.96
CA GLU A 1004 16.30 -7.11 9.55
C GLU A 1004 14.80 -6.80 9.70
N GLN A 1005 13.93 -7.24 8.78
CA GLN A 1005 12.47 -7.05 8.93
C GLN A 1005 11.85 -7.90 10.04
N VAL A 1006 12.24 -9.17 10.21
CA VAL A 1006 11.77 -9.97 11.36
C VAL A 1006 12.19 -9.30 12.67
N GLU A 1007 13.42 -8.81 12.72
CA GLU A 1007 13.99 -8.11 13.88
C GLU A 1007 13.33 -6.75 14.15
N ILE A 1008 13.03 -5.97 13.10
CA ILE A 1008 12.20 -4.76 13.19
C ILE A 1008 10.83 -5.10 13.77
N LYS A 1009 10.16 -6.15 13.27
CA LYS A 1009 8.77 -6.47 13.66
C LYS A 1009 8.66 -6.98 15.08
N LEU A 1010 9.62 -7.78 15.55
CA LEU A 1010 9.72 -8.16 16.96
C LEU A 1010 9.95 -6.91 17.85
N ALA A 1011 10.83 -5.99 17.44
CA ALA A 1011 11.07 -4.75 18.16
C ALA A 1011 9.85 -3.80 18.17
N GLU A 1012 9.08 -3.75 17.08
CA GLU A 1012 7.82 -3.00 16.99
C GLU A 1012 6.74 -3.59 17.90
N PHE A 1013 6.61 -4.92 17.96
CA PHE A 1013 5.69 -5.61 18.88
C PHE A 1013 5.96 -5.27 20.35
N LEU A 1014 7.22 -5.36 20.78
CA LEU A 1014 7.60 -5.09 22.17
C LEU A 1014 7.39 -3.61 22.54
N ARG A 1015 7.65 -2.68 21.59
CA ARG A 1015 7.28 -1.26 21.76
C ARG A 1015 5.77 -1.03 21.79
N CYS A 1016 4.99 -1.80 21.03
CA CYS A 1016 3.53 -1.72 21.03
C CYS A 1016 2.95 -2.13 22.39
N LEU A 1017 3.40 -3.27 22.92
CA LEU A 1017 3.06 -3.76 24.26
C LEU A 1017 3.42 -2.72 25.33
N ALA A 1018 4.69 -2.27 25.37
CA ALA A 1018 5.14 -1.28 26.34
C ALA A 1018 4.36 0.04 26.25
N ALA A 1019 3.98 0.48 25.04
CA ALA A 1019 3.12 1.65 24.85
C ALA A 1019 1.70 1.44 25.38
N PHE A 1020 1.09 0.26 25.17
CA PHE A 1020 -0.25 -0.05 25.69
C PHE A 1020 -0.22 -0.21 27.21
N ASP A 1021 0.73 -0.95 27.78
CA ASP A 1021 0.97 -1.07 29.22
C ASP A 1021 1.24 0.28 29.89
N PHE A 1022 1.98 1.18 29.24
CA PHE A 1022 2.14 2.56 29.71
C PHE A 1022 0.80 3.29 29.76
N ASN A 1023 0.02 3.27 28.68
CA ASN A 1023 -1.25 3.99 28.64
C ASN A 1023 -2.26 3.41 29.64
N THR A 1024 -2.36 2.09 29.78
CA THR A 1024 -3.20 1.41 30.79
C THR A 1024 -2.88 1.92 32.20
N ARG A 1025 -1.60 1.90 32.60
CA ARG A 1025 -1.16 2.38 33.93
C ARG A 1025 -1.36 3.88 34.09
N ALA A 1026 -1.06 4.68 33.07
CA ALA A 1026 -1.21 6.14 33.12
C ALA A 1026 -2.67 6.55 33.29
N TRP A 1027 -3.59 5.97 32.52
CA TRP A 1027 -5.02 6.28 32.62
C TRP A 1027 -5.63 5.77 33.94
N ASN A 1028 -5.23 4.60 34.45
CA ASN A 1028 -5.59 4.15 35.80
C ASN A 1028 -5.13 5.15 36.89
N HIS A 1029 -3.90 5.65 36.81
CA HIS A 1029 -3.40 6.65 37.75
C HIS A 1029 -4.20 7.96 37.69
N LEU A 1030 -4.52 8.47 36.49
CA LEU A 1030 -5.34 9.67 36.32
C LEU A 1030 -6.80 9.49 36.82
N GLY A 1031 -7.33 8.26 36.77
CA GLY A 1031 -8.63 7.91 37.34
C GLY A 1031 -8.61 7.81 38.87
N GLY A 1032 -7.48 7.39 39.45
CA GLY A 1032 -7.28 7.22 40.89
C GLY A 1032 -6.75 8.44 41.66
N MET A 1033 -6.65 9.62 41.02
CA MET A 1033 -6.23 10.86 41.70
C MET A 1033 -7.30 11.32 42.73
N PRO A 1034 -6.91 11.72 43.95
CA PRO A 1034 -7.86 11.97 45.05
C PRO A 1034 -8.83 13.14 44.81
N ASP A 1035 -8.39 14.18 44.09
CA ASP A 1035 -9.21 15.36 43.76
C ASP A 1035 -9.96 15.23 42.41
N GLN A 1036 -9.98 14.03 41.81
CA GLN A 1036 -10.56 13.83 40.47
C GLN A 1036 -12.09 13.91 40.49
N LYS A 1037 -12.68 14.64 39.54
CA LYS A 1037 -14.15 14.76 39.42
C LYS A 1037 -14.74 13.41 38.97
N PRO A 1038 -15.92 12.97 39.47
CA PRO A 1038 -16.46 11.64 39.18
C PRO A 1038 -16.50 11.27 37.69
N GLY A 1039 -17.06 12.12 36.82
CA GLY A 1039 -17.10 11.87 35.38
C GLY A 1039 -15.74 11.94 34.66
N TYR A 1040 -14.71 12.53 35.28
CA TYR A 1040 -13.33 12.50 34.79
C TYR A 1040 -12.66 11.18 35.22
N ALA A 1041 -12.90 10.72 36.44
CA ALA A 1041 -12.44 9.41 36.91
C ALA A 1041 -13.08 8.26 36.11
N GLU A 1042 -14.38 8.31 35.87
CA GLU A 1042 -15.10 7.35 35.01
C GLU A 1042 -14.53 7.32 33.59
N ARG A 1043 -14.37 8.50 32.95
CA ARG A 1043 -13.79 8.62 31.60
C ARG A 1043 -12.34 8.13 31.54
N ALA A 1044 -11.56 8.33 32.60
CA ALA A 1044 -10.20 7.81 32.69
C ALA A 1044 -10.19 6.28 32.81
N ASN A 1045 -11.05 5.70 33.65
CA ASN A 1045 -11.19 4.26 33.85
C ASN A 1045 -11.70 3.54 32.59
N GLU A 1046 -12.70 4.10 31.88
CA GLU A 1046 -13.16 3.62 30.57
C GLU A 1046 -11.99 3.56 29.57
N THR A 1047 -11.17 4.61 29.55
CA THR A 1047 -10.02 4.72 28.64
C THR A 1047 -8.91 3.74 29.04
N ALA A 1048 -8.65 3.54 30.34
CA ALA A 1048 -7.68 2.58 30.85
C ALA A 1048 -8.07 1.14 30.52
N HIS A 1049 -9.35 0.76 30.72
CA HIS A 1049 -9.87 -0.56 30.37
C HIS A 1049 -9.76 -0.85 28.86
N MET A 1050 -10.04 0.15 28.01
CA MET A 1050 -9.84 0.05 26.57
C MET A 1050 -8.36 -0.19 26.19
N TRP A 1051 -7.39 0.45 26.87
CA TRP A 1051 -5.97 0.17 26.66
C TRP A 1051 -5.56 -1.21 27.21
N ALA A 1052 -6.10 -1.63 28.35
CA ALA A 1052 -5.84 -2.96 28.92
C ALA A 1052 -6.24 -4.07 27.94
N ARG A 1053 -7.42 -3.95 27.32
CA ARG A 1053 -7.88 -4.90 26.29
C ARG A 1053 -6.95 -4.92 25.06
N LEU A 1054 -6.50 -3.76 24.58
CA LEU A 1054 -5.52 -3.68 23.47
C LEU A 1054 -4.16 -4.28 23.86
N THR A 1055 -3.77 -4.17 25.14
CA THR A 1055 -2.55 -4.79 25.68
C THR A 1055 -2.66 -6.31 25.60
N GLU A 1056 -3.76 -6.88 26.06
CA GLU A 1056 -3.94 -8.33 26.09
C GLU A 1056 -4.07 -8.92 24.67
N GLN A 1057 -4.84 -8.28 23.78
CA GLN A 1057 -4.91 -8.70 22.37
C GLN A 1057 -3.51 -8.68 21.70
N CYS A 1058 -2.68 -7.67 21.99
CA CYS A 1058 -1.30 -7.62 21.49
C CYS A 1058 -0.39 -8.70 22.11
N ARG A 1059 -0.69 -9.17 23.33
CA ARG A 1059 0.01 -10.27 24.02
C ARG A 1059 -0.37 -11.62 23.43
N GLU A 1060 -1.66 -11.87 23.26
CA GLU A 1060 -2.22 -13.06 22.59
C GLU A 1060 -1.59 -13.23 21.19
N HIS A 1061 -1.60 -12.17 20.36
CA HIS A 1061 -0.99 -12.21 19.03
C HIS A 1061 0.53 -12.50 19.06
N LEU A 1062 1.29 -11.96 20.01
CA LEU A 1062 2.73 -12.26 20.11
C LEU A 1062 3.00 -13.71 20.54
N ILE A 1063 2.16 -14.26 21.41
CA ILE A 1063 2.21 -15.68 21.82
C ILE A 1063 1.87 -16.59 20.63
N SER A 1064 0.79 -16.29 19.90
CA SER A 1064 0.38 -17.05 18.70
C SER A 1064 1.40 -16.97 17.56
N ALA A 1065 2.21 -15.90 17.49
CA ALA A 1065 3.32 -15.79 16.56
C ALA A 1065 4.56 -16.62 16.97
N GLY A 1066 4.52 -17.31 18.12
CA GLY A 1066 5.60 -18.16 18.64
C GLY A 1066 6.59 -17.44 19.58
N PHE A 1067 6.40 -16.16 19.88
CA PHE A 1067 7.37 -15.33 20.62
C PHE A 1067 7.03 -15.19 22.12
N LYS A 1068 6.44 -16.22 22.73
CA LYS A 1068 6.04 -16.19 24.16
C LYS A 1068 7.19 -15.83 25.11
N PHE A 1069 8.41 -16.30 24.83
CA PHE A 1069 9.62 -16.01 25.62
C PHE A 1069 9.99 -14.51 25.63
N ALA A 1070 9.58 -13.74 24.62
CA ALA A 1070 9.84 -12.30 24.56
C ALA A 1070 8.98 -11.48 25.55
N LEU A 1071 8.15 -12.15 26.36
CA LEU A 1071 7.36 -11.59 27.46
C LEU A 1071 8.00 -11.86 28.84
N GLU A 1072 9.14 -12.55 28.91
CA GLU A 1072 9.82 -12.89 30.16
C GLU A 1072 10.52 -11.65 30.77
N PRO A 1073 10.53 -11.45 32.10
CA PRO A 1073 10.93 -10.17 32.71
C PRO A 1073 12.40 -9.76 32.48
N ASP A 1074 13.25 -10.74 32.21
CA ASP A 1074 14.69 -10.62 31.94
C ASP A 1074 15.04 -10.65 30.43
N PHE A 1075 14.04 -10.75 29.55
CA PHE A 1075 14.25 -10.81 28.11
C PHE A 1075 14.96 -9.56 27.55
N ASN A 1076 16.16 -9.75 27.01
CA ASN A 1076 16.92 -8.70 26.32
C ASN A 1076 16.94 -8.94 24.81
N LEU A 1077 16.21 -8.11 24.07
CA LEU A 1077 16.09 -8.21 22.61
C LEU A 1077 17.44 -8.21 21.88
N VAL A 1078 18.39 -7.35 22.28
CA VAL A 1078 19.69 -7.24 21.58
C VAL A 1078 20.50 -8.53 21.79
N SER A 1079 20.57 -9.02 23.03
CA SER A 1079 21.29 -10.25 23.39
C SER A 1079 20.68 -11.48 22.70
N TYR A 1080 19.35 -11.55 22.64
CA TYR A 1080 18.62 -12.58 21.90
C TYR A 1080 18.97 -12.57 20.41
N LEU A 1081 18.96 -11.39 19.76
CA LEU A 1081 19.24 -11.27 18.33
C LEU A 1081 20.71 -11.52 17.98
N GLU A 1082 21.66 -11.14 18.84
CA GLU A 1082 23.07 -11.52 18.66
C GLU A 1082 23.25 -13.05 18.78
N GLY A 1083 22.52 -13.71 19.68
CA GLY A 1083 22.48 -15.17 19.80
C GLY A 1083 21.89 -15.88 18.58
N GLU A 1084 20.74 -15.42 18.07
CA GLU A 1084 20.12 -15.98 16.86
C GLU A 1084 20.97 -15.78 15.60
N ARG A 1085 21.64 -14.62 15.48
CA ARG A 1085 22.61 -14.35 14.42
C ARG A 1085 23.80 -15.31 14.51
N GLU A 1086 24.39 -15.49 15.68
CA GLU A 1086 25.54 -16.38 15.86
C GLU A 1086 25.19 -17.86 15.60
N LYS A 1087 23.98 -18.32 15.99
CA LYS A 1087 23.44 -19.65 15.60
C LYS A 1087 23.28 -19.78 14.08
N SER A 1088 22.79 -18.73 13.41
CA SER A 1088 22.65 -18.75 11.95
C SER A 1088 24.02 -18.80 11.26
N ASP A 1089 24.98 -18.01 11.72
CA ASP A 1089 26.34 -17.96 11.18
C ASP A 1089 27.11 -19.26 11.48
N GLN A 1090 26.89 -19.90 12.63
CA GLN A 1090 27.39 -21.25 12.91
C GLN A 1090 26.85 -22.26 11.88
N CYS A 1091 25.54 -22.27 11.65
CA CYS A 1091 24.92 -23.17 10.66
C CYS A 1091 25.41 -22.93 9.22
N LEU A 1092 25.86 -21.70 8.89
CA LEU A 1092 26.55 -21.42 7.64
C LEU A 1092 27.98 -21.99 7.63
N ARG A 1093 28.77 -21.75 8.70
CA ARG A 1093 30.14 -22.27 8.86
C ARG A 1093 30.19 -23.79 8.75
N GLU A 1094 29.27 -24.49 9.43
CA GLU A 1094 29.12 -25.96 9.38
C GLU A 1094 28.80 -26.49 7.97
N ARG A 1095 28.08 -25.71 7.16
CA ARG A 1095 27.78 -26.03 5.75
C ARG A 1095 28.93 -25.67 4.80
N GLY A 1096 30.08 -25.24 5.31
CA GLY A 1096 31.22 -24.77 4.51
C GLY A 1096 30.94 -23.45 3.78
N ILE A 1097 29.99 -22.65 4.28
CA ILE A 1097 29.69 -21.30 3.80
C ILE A 1097 30.32 -20.34 4.81
N ILE A 1098 31.39 -19.65 4.43
CA ILE A 1098 32.01 -18.64 5.30
C ILE A 1098 31.03 -17.45 5.41
N PRO A 1099 30.54 -17.07 6.60
CA PRO A 1099 29.74 -15.86 6.76
C PRO A 1099 30.65 -14.62 6.70
N ARG A 1100 30.20 -13.55 6.06
CA ARG A 1100 30.91 -12.26 6.08
C ARG A 1100 30.87 -11.65 7.48
N ASP A 1101 31.98 -11.07 7.93
CA ASP A 1101 32.01 -10.31 9.19
C ASP A 1101 31.28 -8.96 9.03
N LYS A 1102 29.96 -9.01 9.15
CA LYS A 1102 29.07 -7.84 9.12
C LYS A 1102 29.26 -6.93 10.33
N ARG A 1103 29.90 -7.40 11.42
CA ARG A 1103 30.26 -6.55 12.58
C ARG A 1103 31.43 -5.64 12.18
N ALA A 1104 32.47 -6.16 11.54
CA ALA A 1104 33.59 -5.39 11.01
C ALA A 1104 33.18 -4.51 9.81
N GLU A 1105 32.41 -5.02 8.85
CA GLU A 1105 31.97 -4.24 7.70
C GLU A 1105 31.11 -3.03 8.10
N ALA A 1106 30.20 -3.17 9.06
CA ALA A 1106 29.39 -2.03 9.51
C ALA A 1106 30.23 -0.92 10.17
N VAL A 1107 31.37 -1.25 10.79
CA VAL A 1107 32.37 -0.27 11.27
C VAL A 1107 33.08 0.40 10.09
N LEU A 1108 33.51 -0.36 9.09
CA LEU A 1108 34.16 0.17 7.89
C LEU A 1108 33.25 1.08 7.06
N PHE A 1109 31.97 0.72 6.86
CA PHE A 1109 30.99 1.55 6.16
C PHE A 1109 30.63 2.82 6.96
N ALA A 1110 30.49 2.73 8.29
CA ALA A 1110 30.30 3.91 9.13
C ALA A 1110 31.51 4.86 9.06
N ALA A 1111 32.73 4.33 9.00
CA ALA A 1111 33.95 5.12 8.79
C ALA A 1111 33.99 5.77 7.40
N ALA A 1112 33.69 5.01 6.34
CA ALA A 1112 33.68 5.49 4.96
C ALA A 1112 32.62 6.58 4.70
N ARG A 1113 31.47 6.53 5.40
CA ARG A 1113 30.45 7.60 5.39
C ARG A 1113 30.75 8.75 6.36
N GLY A 1114 31.82 8.68 7.14
CA GLY A 1114 32.21 9.69 8.13
C GLY A 1114 31.33 9.74 9.38
N GLU A 1115 30.52 8.70 9.66
CA GLU A 1115 29.72 8.58 10.88
C GLU A 1115 30.58 8.35 12.13
N ILE A 1116 31.75 7.73 11.95
CA ILE A 1116 32.76 7.53 13.00
C ILE A 1116 34.15 7.90 12.49
N LYS A 1117 35.02 8.39 13.38
CA LYS A 1117 36.46 8.43 13.13
C LYS A 1117 37.06 7.10 13.58
N LEU A 1118 37.71 6.38 12.67
CA LEU A 1118 38.62 5.30 13.07
C LEU A 1118 39.77 5.91 13.92
N PRO A 1119 40.22 5.22 14.98
CA PRO A 1119 41.50 5.57 15.59
C PRO A 1119 42.61 5.41 14.55
N ALA A 1120 43.61 6.29 14.59
CA ALA A 1120 44.79 6.13 13.75
C ALA A 1120 45.48 4.80 14.10
N ALA A 1121 45.61 3.92 13.11
CA ALA A 1121 46.17 2.59 13.31
C ALA A 1121 47.64 2.66 13.79
N LYS A 1122 47.99 1.68 14.63
CA LYS A 1122 49.36 1.33 15.01
C LYS A 1122 49.67 -0.05 14.46
#